data_AF-V6M8J7-F1
#
_entry.id   AF-V6M8J7-F1
#
_cell.length_a   1.000
_cell.length_b   1.000
_cell.length_c   1.000
_cell.angle_alpha   90.00
_cell.angle_beta   90.00
_cell.angle_gamma   90.00
#
_symmetry.space_group_name_H-M   'P 1'
#
loop_
_entity.id
_entity.type
_entity.pdbx_description
1 polymer ?
#
loop_
_entity_poly.entity_id
_entity_poly.type
_entity_poly.pdbx_seq_one_letter_code
_entity_poly.pdbx_strand_id
1 'polypeptide(L)'
;MRKTFWELSEEISEEFFSLELPKADISTIISMEIFITGCNLIDPLLDIDRAWSVLVGYDEPILKNIERKDIVARLRILFPELRSKKILARRTEAYRVIDKKYRMFDFNEDGKINNQVPRFLINRDNIYKQILNNPIPRQNNDVPFAKQGKYEYVRIVRGGITQNFHGSIPEALINSDKRLLPSYREKKKLKLELPFNGLSLAKEMDEIVGESSAWEKRASSVFLEPIDWANEFVYKGNQHIGGALGAGKSTFMLMETYRLVKREGARIGFIEGSVSQVIERVKILSELGINAVPIIGKSLRKLHQENFLFANSNEIFEISDWSKNPFQALKHLSDTCVIKALSEDYERNNNYPCTQLKQDNKSVKCPLANHCGVYNDLSLLAEADVWVATSASVLKTRIPAMIDPFERTIYEAMYDLMDIVFVDEADEVQKQFDETFLSEYNVFGNIEDIFERLLNESNQLTSGRYGQFAGDPVVNEWKDKLRQLDQMIWRIYNKLDHSQMLRKNISRNLIRVAALADSLSEKISDNADAQKKIRKSLMNYANEPYQDPTLASIVDKLIETENIEAKQKLLTKITSKLLKGTIQPRVNRDLFYAQLEFFIYLSRAEECIKFILTSFAMIQAKLGMSADFSPLFTMQKDYQPFMKEAMTGTMIGYKYDMKDGDVTGSFKLVEYAGVGRLLLHDWHRVYEDSDQKRGPALIFLSGTSYAPDSAHYHLNTGSKWILKADRIPPEIKMTFKPTLNARHDGFLEISGVRNEETRSENLFEMVQQLKTDIQYEINHWKSMGAARRVLLVTNSYDDVATVGRAFRGDHNWEGRYKILSRERNRDSDDFPRSMIESFRKEKAEVLVVPLLSVGRGYNILDQNGDALFGSVFFLVRPYPIPNDMNYMVQTLHAYLPNYLKRLTGQSIHYDKAMSKLRQISSAKFETMYKKPDFWSILSDSERQIMAWFTFVPIWQMIGRLLRGGRDARVFFCDSKFNAKPEGKPEGMSMLDSWAAIMKKYKKDPLFESLYGPFIQGINSLNREVHGDEEDGAVCAGN
;
A
#
# COMPACT_ATOMS: atom_id res chain seq x y z
N MET A 1 -7.50 -3.62 21.45
CA MET A 1 -7.26 -2.16 21.48
C MET A 1 -6.55 -1.77 22.79
N ARG A 2 -5.96 -0.57 22.90
CA ARG A 2 -5.39 -0.05 24.17
C ARG A 2 -6.49 0.63 24.99
N LYS A 3 -6.38 0.61 26.33
CA LYS A 3 -7.28 1.40 27.19
C LYS A 3 -7.12 2.89 26.84
N THR A 4 -8.26 3.58 26.78
CA THR A 4 -8.34 5.02 26.52
C THR A 4 -7.93 5.82 27.75
N PHE A 5 -7.62 7.12 27.57
CA PHE A 5 -7.37 7.99 28.72
C PHE A 5 -8.55 8.00 29.70
N TRP A 6 -9.78 7.88 29.19
CA TRP A 6 -11.01 7.89 29.97
C TRP A 6 -11.13 6.66 30.88
N GLU A 7 -10.83 5.47 30.35
CA GLU A 7 -10.84 4.21 31.12
C GLU A 7 -9.71 4.13 32.15
N LEU A 8 -8.61 4.86 31.94
CA LEU A 8 -7.49 4.92 32.89
C LEU A 8 -7.73 5.96 33.99
N SER A 9 -8.69 6.86 33.81
CA SER A 9 -9.04 7.93 34.74
C SER A 9 -10.45 7.77 35.30
N GLU A 10 -10.96 6.53 35.43
CA GLU A 10 -12.33 6.25 35.84
C GLU A 10 -12.63 6.86 37.22
N GLU A 11 -11.75 6.68 38.20
CA GLU A 11 -11.85 7.27 39.54
C GLU A 11 -11.99 8.80 39.50
N ILE A 12 -11.14 9.47 38.72
CA ILE A 12 -11.20 10.93 38.53
C ILE A 12 -12.51 11.35 37.86
N SER A 13 -12.98 10.55 36.90
CA SER A 13 -14.19 10.84 36.13
C SER A 13 -15.43 10.75 37.03
N GLU A 14 -15.53 9.72 37.87
CA GLU A 14 -16.60 9.54 38.86
C GLU A 14 -16.66 10.69 39.86
N GLU A 15 -15.50 11.11 40.38
CA GLU A 15 -15.43 12.27 41.28
C GLU A 15 -15.87 13.57 40.57
N PHE A 16 -15.50 13.80 39.31
CA PHE A 16 -16.01 14.94 38.55
C PHE A 16 -17.50 14.88 38.24
N PHE A 17 -18.06 13.68 38.03
CA PHE A 17 -19.52 13.53 37.86
C PHE A 17 -20.29 13.95 39.11
N SER A 18 -19.71 13.75 40.31
CA SER A 18 -20.30 14.21 41.58
C SER A 18 -20.38 15.75 41.69
N LEU A 19 -19.64 16.48 40.85
CA LEU A 19 -19.63 17.95 40.79
C LEU A 19 -20.59 18.51 39.73
N GLU A 20 -21.49 17.69 39.18
CA GLU A 20 -22.49 18.06 38.16
C GLU A 20 -21.89 18.66 36.87
N LEU A 21 -20.62 18.35 36.57
CA LEU A 21 -19.98 18.79 35.33
C LEU A 21 -20.45 17.96 34.12
N PRO A 22 -20.68 18.59 32.95
CA PRO A 22 -20.99 17.86 31.73
C PRO A 22 -19.87 16.87 31.35
N LYS A 23 -20.25 15.66 30.91
CA LYS A 23 -19.28 14.61 30.48
C LYS A 23 -18.26 15.12 29.45
N ALA A 24 -18.67 16.03 28.56
CA ALA A 24 -17.80 16.64 27.56
C ALA A 24 -16.70 17.51 28.19
N ASP A 25 -17.02 18.24 29.26
CA ASP A 25 -16.07 19.09 29.98
C ASP A 25 -15.11 18.23 30.79
N ILE A 26 -15.60 17.20 31.47
CA ILE A 26 -14.76 16.23 32.19
C ILE A 26 -13.77 15.56 31.24
N SER A 27 -14.25 15.12 30.07
CA SER A 27 -13.39 14.53 29.03
C SER A 27 -12.32 15.52 28.57
N THR A 28 -12.69 16.79 28.39
CA THR A 28 -11.77 17.85 27.99
C THR A 28 -10.72 18.13 29.07
N ILE A 29 -11.13 18.22 30.34
CA ILE A 29 -10.23 18.39 31.49
C ILE A 29 -9.20 17.28 31.54
N ILE A 30 -9.66 16.02 31.63
CA ILE A 30 -8.78 14.86 31.82
C ILE A 30 -7.83 14.70 30.62
N SER A 31 -8.35 14.75 29.39
CA SER A 31 -7.52 14.58 28.20
C SER A 31 -6.44 15.65 28.08
N MET A 32 -6.80 16.92 28.26
CA MET A 32 -5.84 18.03 28.15
C MET A 32 -4.83 18.02 29.29
N GLU A 33 -5.24 17.74 30.52
CA GLU A 33 -4.33 17.76 31.66
C GLU A 33 -3.33 16.60 31.63
N ILE A 34 -3.73 15.39 31.22
CA ILE A 34 -2.79 14.29 30.98
C ILE A 34 -1.83 14.65 29.85
N PHE A 35 -2.35 15.18 28.73
CA PHE A 35 -1.54 15.56 27.57
C PHE A 35 -0.49 16.63 27.93
N ILE A 36 -0.91 17.69 28.62
CA ILE A 36 -0.03 18.76 29.10
C ILE A 36 1.02 18.22 30.07
N THR A 37 0.62 17.36 31.01
CA THR A 37 1.55 16.74 31.96
C THR A 37 2.63 15.95 31.23
N GLY A 38 2.26 15.17 30.20
CA GLY A 38 3.23 14.46 29.38
C GLY A 38 4.15 15.38 28.58
N CYS A 39 3.63 16.47 28.02
CA CYS A 39 4.45 17.47 27.33
C CYS A 39 5.49 18.09 28.27
N ASN A 40 5.09 18.46 29.50
CA ASN A 40 5.99 19.00 30.51
C ASN A 40 7.07 18.00 30.96
N LEU A 41 6.75 16.70 31.01
CA LEU A 41 7.74 15.65 31.32
C LEU A 41 8.74 15.39 30.18
N ILE A 42 8.36 15.72 28.93
CA ILE A 42 9.21 15.57 27.75
C ILE A 42 10.12 16.78 27.57
N ASP A 43 9.55 17.99 27.55
CA ASP A 43 10.25 19.26 27.44
C ASP A 43 9.40 20.35 28.14
N PRO A 44 9.82 20.82 29.34
CA PRO A 44 9.11 21.88 30.07
C PRO A 44 8.98 23.20 29.31
N LEU A 45 9.77 23.41 28.25
CA LEU A 45 9.74 24.61 27.41
C LEU A 45 8.85 24.43 26.17
N LEU A 46 8.21 23.27 25.99
CA LEU A 46 7.32 23.00 24.88
C LEU A 46 6.02 23.79 25.00
N ASP A 47 5.79 24.68 24.05
CA ASP A 47 4.51 25.36 23.84
C ASP A 47 3.44 24.35 23.40
N ILE A 48 2.30 24.31 24.10
CA ILE A 48 1.21 23.35 23.86
C ILE A 48 0.60 23.50 22.48
N ASP A 49 0.54 24.72 21.94
CA ASP A 49 -0.01 24.93 20.59
C ASP A 49 0.88 24.29 19.50
N ARG A 50 2.10 23.88 19.86
CA ARG A 50 3.09 23.19 19.02
C ARG A 50 3.22 21.71 19.35
N ALA A 51 2.62 21.24 20.45
CA ALA A 51 2.77 19.88 20.96
C ALA A 51 2.14 18.80 20.06
N TRP A 52 1.24 19.17 19.13
CA TRP A 52 0.74 18.24 18.09
C TRP A 52 1.89 17.57 17.32
N SER A 53 3.04 18.23 17.18
CA SER A 53 4.23 17.69 16.51
C SER A 53 4.89 16.52 17.25
N VAL A 54 4.65 16.35 18.55
CA VAL A 54 5.08 15.15 19.31
C VAL A 54 4.31 13.92 18.84
N LEU A 55 3.05 14.12 18.43
CA LEU A 55 2.13 13.04 18.14
C LEU A 55 2.29 12.48 16.73
N VAL A 56 2.90 13.19 15.77
CA VAL A 56 2.96 12.78 14.34
C VAL A 56 3.91 11.63 14.00
N GLY A 57 4.52 11.00 15.02
CA GLY A 57 5.31 9.76 14.87
C GLY A 57 6.79 9.96 14.53
N TYR A 58 7.23 11.19 14.24
CA TYR A 58 8.64 11.50 14.00
C TYR A 58 9.37 11.82 15.30
N ASP A 59 10.49 11.15 15.54
CA ASP A 59 11.36 11.38 16.69
C ASP A 59 12.48 12.37 16.32
N GLU A 60 13.74 12.02 16.55
CA GLU A 60 14.87 12.84 16.11
C GLU A 60 14.99 12.86 14.58
N PRO A 61 15.35 14.00 13.97
CA PRO A 61 15.73 15.29 14.56
C PRO A 61 14.56 16.26 14.78
N ILE A 62 13.32 15.85 14.48
CA ILE A 62 12.14 16.70 14.60
C ILE A 62 11.89 17.05 16.06
N LEU A 63 11.95 16.06 16.93
CA LEU A 63 11.96 16.27 18.37
C LEU A 63 13.38 16.62 18.82
N LYS A 64 13.50 17.62 19.70
CA LYS A 64 14.76 17.98 20.35
C LYS A 64 15.17 16.84 21.27
N ASN A 65 16.38 16.29 21.14
CA ASN A 65 16.89 15.10 21.84
C ASN A 65 16.15 14.79 23.17
N ILE A 66 15.19 13.86 23.10
CA ILE A 66 14.27 13.54 24.20
C ILE A 66 14.80 12.36 24.98
N GLU A 67 14.96 12.52 26.29
CA GLU A 67 15.31 11.42 27.21
C GLU A 67 14.13 10.47 27.45
N ARG A 68 12.92 11.01 27.63
CA ARG A 68 11.68 10.26 27.92
C ARG A 68 10.91 9.83 26.66
N LYS A 69 11.55 9.02 25.81
CA LYS A 69 10.91 8.44 24.60
C LYS A 69 9.69 7.56 24.92
N ASP A 70 9.69 6.95 26.10
CA ASP A 70 8.56 6.18 26.62
C ASP A 70 7.28 7.03 26.75
N ILE A 71 7.39 8.24 27.29
CA ILE A 71 6.26 9.17 27.42
C ILE A 71 5.78 9.61 26.04
N VAL A 72 6.68 9.91 25.10
CA VAL A 72 6.32 10.26 23.72
C VAL A 72 5.47 9.15 23.09
N ALA A 73 5.91 7.89 23.22
CA ALA A 73 5.19 6.75 22.69
C ALA A 73 3.81 6.58 23.35
N ARG A 74 3.71 6.76 24.67
CA ARG A 74 2.43 6.67 25.42
C ARG A 74 1.46 7.78 25.07
N LEU A 75 1.94 9.01 24.86
CA LEU A 75 1.10 10.12 24.38
C LEU A 75 0.53 9.83 22.98
N ARG A 76 1.31 9.22 22.09
CA ARG A 76 0.84 8.82 20.75
C ARG A 76 -0.22 7.72 20.81
N ILE A 77 -0.16 6.83 21.80
CA ILE A 77 -1.19 5.81 22.06
C ILE A 77 -2.47 6.42 22.63
N LEU A 78 -2.33 7.35 23.59
CA LEU A 78 -3.47 7.93 24.31
C LEU A 78 -4.23 8.99 23.52
N PHE A 79 -3.54 9.77 22.68
CA PHE A 79 -4.10 10.95 22.01
C PHE A 79 -3.88 10.99 20.49
N PRO A 80 -4.23 9.92 19.74
CA PRO A 80 -4.11 9.92 18.28
C PRO A 80 -4.92 11.04 17.61
N GLU A 81 -6.03 11.48 18.22
CA GLU A 81 -6.91 12.54 17.72
C GLU A 81 -6.29 13.95 17.80
N LEU A 82 -5.31 14.18 18.69
CA LEU A 82 -4.68 15.50 18.90
C LEU A 82 -3.51 15.78 17.95
N ARG A 83 -3.27 14.88 16.98
CA ARG A 83 -2.23 15.03 15.92
C ARG A 83 -2.43 16.25 15.03
N SER A 84 -3.67 16.74 14.91
CA SER A 84 -4.00 17.91 14.10
C SER A 84 -3.88 19.20 14.90
N LYS A 85 -3.16 20.18 14.34
CA LYS A 85 -3.07 21.54 14.90
C LYS A 85 -4.47 22.16 15.14
N LYS A 86 -5.42 21.95 14.21
CA LYS A 86 -6.78 22.49 14.33
C LYS A 86 -7.56 21.83 15.47
N ILE A 87 -7.44 20.51 15.61
CA ILE A 87 -8.12 19.74 16.66
C ILE A 87 -7.55 20.12 18.03
N LEU A 88 -6.21 20.17 18.17
CA LEU A 88 -5.56 20.58 19.40
C LEU A 88 -5.98 22.00 19.81
N ALA A 89 -5.94 22.97 18.87
CA ALA A 89 -6.37 24.34 19.16
C ALA A 89 -7.85 24.41 19.61
N ARG A 90 -8.76 23.67 18.96
CA ARG A 90 -10.17 23.59 19.36
C ARG A 90 -10.34 22.99 20.75
N ARG A 91 -9.55 21.96 21.09
CA ARG A 91 -9.58 21.30 22.40
C ARG A 91 -9.00 22.20 23.50
N THR A 92 -7.93 22.93 23.20
CA THR A 92 -7.35 23.97 24.08
C THR A 92 -8.37 25.07 24.36
N GLU A 93 -9.08 25.56 23.35
CA GLU A 93 -10.11 26.59 23.54
C GLU A 93 -11.29 26.07 24.37
N ALA A 94 -11.76 24.85 24.10
CA ALA A 94 -12.79 24.20 24.91
C ALA A 94 -12.35 24.09 26.38
N TYR A 95 -11.08 23.79 26.64
CA TYR A 95 -10.53 23.75 28.01
C TYR A 95 -10.48 25.15 28.65
N ARG A 96 -10.13 26.20 27.90
CA ARG A 96 -10.07 27.59 28.42
C ARG A 96 -11.41 28.13 28.91
N VAL A 97 -12.50 27.72 28.25
CA VAL A 97 -13.88 28.13 28.61
C VAL A 97 -14.32 27.54 29.96
N ILE A 98 -13.73 26.43 30.39
CA ILE A 98 -14.05 25.79 31.67
C ILE A 98 -13.62 26.69 32.85
N ASP A 99 -14.46 26.77 33.88
CA ASP A 99 -14.21 27.56 35.10
C ASP A 99 -12.84 27.21 35.72
N LYS A 100 -12.05 28.26 36.03
CA LYS A 100 -10.70 28.14 36.58
C LYS A 100 -10.61 27.24 37.80
N LYS A 101 -11.67 27.14 38.62
CA LYS A 101 -11.68 26.29 39.83
C LYS A 101 -11.50 24.80 39.54
N TYR A 102 -11.80 24.35 38.32
CA TYR A 102 -11.67 22.96 37.88
C TYR A 102 -10.39 22.67 37.07
N ARG A 103 -9.58 23.69 36.77
CA ARG A 103 -8.42 23.55 35.89
C ARG A 103 -7.13 23.46 36.69
N MET A 104 -6.25 22.54 36.30
CA MET A 104 -4.89 22.43 36.82
C MET A 104 -3.91 23.35 36.08
N PHE A 105 -4.24 23.76 34.87
CA PHE A 105 -3.41 24.60 34.03
C PHE A 105 -4.16 25.84 33.54
N ASP A 106 -3.45 26.96 33.44
CA ASP A 106 -3.95 28.17 32.78
C ASP A 106 -2.96 28.63 31.71
N PHE A 107 -3.49 29.30 30.70
CA PHE A 107 -2.71 29.75 29.55
C PHE A 107 -2.52 31.27 29.65
N ASN A 108 -1.27 31.73 29.63
CA ASN A 108 -0.98 33.16 29.52
C ASN A 108 -1.25 33.65 28.08
N GLU A 109 -1.26 34.97 27.87
CA GLU A 109 -1.43 35.59 26.54
C GLU A 109 -0.39 35.09 25.50
N ASP A 110 0.79 34.66 25.97
CA ASP A 110 1.87 34.08 25.16
C ASP A 110 1.76 32.55 24.93
N GLY A 111 0.70 31.89 25.41
CA GLY A 111 0.50 30.44 25.28
C GLY A 111 1.28 29.57 26.28
N LYS A 112 2.09 30.18 27.16
CA LYS A 112 2.80 29.46 28.23
C LYS A 112 1.84 28.97 29.32
N ILE A 113 2.10 27.77 29.80
CA ILE A 113 1.34 27.09 30.84
C ILE A 113 1.80 27.57 32.21
N ASN A 114 0.85 28.04 33.02
CA ASN A 114 1.05 28.20 34.46
C ASN A 114 0.33 27.08 35.21
N ASN A 115 1.04 26.43 36.14
CA ASN A 115 0.43 25.48 37.06
C ASN A 115 -0.46 26.23 38.06
N GLN A 116 -1.70 25.78 38.22
CA GLN A 116 -2.62 26.25 39.25
C GLN A 116 -2.91 25.10 40.20
N VAL A 117 -3.09 25.41 41.49
CA VAL A 117 -3.60 24.42 42.45
C VAL A 117 -5.11 24.33 42.22
N PRO A 118 -5.64 23.21 41.70
CA PRO A 118 -7.06 23.10 41.43
C PRO A 118 -7.84 23.03 42.75
N ARG A 119 -9.07 23.56 42.78
CA ARG A 119 -9.90 23.55 44.00
C ARG A 119 -10.43 22.16 44.32
N PHE A 120 -10.60 21.33 43.30
CA PHE A 120 -11.12 19.97 43.38
C PHE A 120 -10.05 19.00 42.86
N LEU A 121 -9.99 17.79 43.43
CA LEU A 121 -9.08 16.72 42.98
C LEU A 121 -7.60 17.16 42.96
N ILE A 122 -7.09 17.68 44.08
CA ILE A 122 -5.73 18.26 44.18
C ILE A 122 -4.62 17.27 43.79
N ASN A 123 -4.83 15.97 44.03
CA ASN A 123 -3.82 14.93 43.81
C ASN A 123 -3.82 14.33 42.40
N ARG A 124 -4.67 14.80 41.48
CA ARG A 124 -4.80 14.19 40.13
C ARG A 124 -3.53 14.29 39.27
N ASP A 125 -2.63 15.24 39.54
CA ASP A 125 -1.31 15.30 38.90
C ASP A 125 -0.49 14.01 39.11
N ASN A 126 -0.55 13.44 40.33
CA ASN A 126 0.12 12.18 40.63
C ASN A 126 -0.47 11.02 39.82
N ILE A 127 -1.80 11.00 39.66
CA ILE A 127 -2.49 9.98 38.87
C ILE A 127 -2.09 10.12 37.39
N TYR A 128 -2.07 11.34 36.84
CA TYR A 128 -1.64 11.57 35.45
C TYR A 128 -0.18 11.14 35.22
N LYS A 129 0.72 11.46 36.16
CA LYS A 129 2.11 10.99 36.14
C LYS A 129 2.19 9.47 36.25
N GLN A 130 1.38 8.83 37.07
CA GLN A 130 1.31 7.36 37.17
C GLN A 130 0.84 6.73 35.86
N ILE A 131 -0.20 7.27 35.22
CA ILE A 131 -0.67 6.82 33.90
C ILE A 131 0.46 6.91 32.87
N LEU A 132 1.19 8.03 32.83
CA LEU A 132 2.23 8.27 31.84
C LEU A 132 3.55 7.54 32.10
N ASN A 133 3.85 7.17 33.35
CA ASN A 133 5.06 6.41 33.71
C ASN A 133 4.89 4.89 33.57
N ASN A 134 3.66 4.40 33.36
CA ASN A 134 3.38 2.97 33.21
C ASN A 134 2.95 2.63 31.76
N PRO A 135 3.23 1.41 31.28
CA PRO A 135 2.71 0.93 30.00
C PRO A 135 1.18 1.01 29.92
N ILE A 136 0.65 1.49 28.79
CA ILE A 136 -0.80 1.59 28.60
C ILE A 136 -1.37 0.19 28.36
N PRO A 137 -2.24 -0.34 29.25
CA PRO A 137 -2.73 -1.70 29.14
C PRO A 137 -3.63 -1.92 27.90
N ARG A 138 -3.67 -3.15 27.39
CA ARG A 138 -4.64 -3.55 26.36
C ARG A 138 -6.01 -3.81 27.00
N GLN A 139 -7.07 -3.48 26.28
CA GLN A 139 -8.44 -3.83 26.64
C GLN A 139 -8.68 -5.32 26.37
N ASN A 140 -9.29 -6.00 27.33
CA ASN A 140 -9.65 -7.41 27.24
C ASN A 140 -11.14 -7.54 26.88
N ASN A 141 -11.47 -8.44 25.96
CA ASN A 141 -12.83 -8.78 25.61
C ASN A 141 -13.35 -9.95 26.47
N ASP A 142 -13.99 -9.59 27.58
CA ASP A 142 -14.54 -10.52 28.57
C ASP A 142 -15.94 -11.05 28.23
N VAL A 143 -16.43 -10.82 27.00
CA VAL A 143 -17.73 -11.38 26.57
C VAL A 143 -17.66 -12.91 26.66
N PRO A 144 -18.62 -13.57 27.33
CA PRO A 144 -18.61 -15.02 27.50
C PRO A 144 -18.91 -15.74 26.19
N PHE A 145 -18.34 -16.93 26.02
CA PHE A 145 -18.67 -17.79 24.89
C PHE A 145 -20.11 -18.32 24.97
N ALA A 146 -20.75 -18.51 23.82
CA ALA A 146 -22.02 -19.20 23.73
C ALA A 146 -21.88 -20.64 24.24
N LYS A 147 -22.92 -21.12 24.92
CA LYS A 147 -23.07 -22.50 25.39
C LYS A 147 -24.01 -23.28 24.45
N GLN A 148 -24.23 -24.54 24.76
CA GLN A 148 -25.18 -25.39 24.04
C GLN A 148 -26.59 -24.77 24.12
N GLY A 149 -27.36 -24.98 23.06
CA GLY A 149 -28.77 -24.58 23.01
C GLY A 149 -29.04 -23.42 22.08
N LYS A 150 -30.22 -22.82 22.25
CA LYS A 150 -30.75 -21.79 21.34
C LYS A 150 -29.87 -20.54 21.36
N TYR A 151 -29.72 -19.93 20.20
CA TYR A 151 -29.13 -18.61 20.04
C TYR A 151 -29.93 -17.81 19.04
N GLU A 152 -29.78 -16.49 19.11
CA GLU A 152 -30.29 -15.58 18.09
C GLU A 152 -29.21 -14.55 17.71
N TYR A 153 -29.31 -14.02 16.51
CA TYR A 153 -28.59 -12.82 16.11
C TYR A 153 -29.40 -12.05 15.08
N VAL A 154 -29.00 -10.80 14.88
CA VAL A 154 -29.68 -9.88 13.98
C VAL A 154 -28.72 -9.43 12.90
N ARG A 155 -29.15 -9.48 11.64
CA ARG A 155 -28.38 -8.95 10.52
C ARG A 155 -29.26 -8.06 9.65
N ILE A 156 -28.69 -6.96 9.18
CA ILE A 156 -29.28 -6.14 8.14
C ILE A 156 -29.05 -6.82 6.79
N VAL A 157 -30.13 -7.15 6.09
CA VAL A 157 -30.09 -7.73 4.73
C VAL A 157 -30.22 -6.63 3.67
N ARG A 158 -30.04 -7.01 2.39
CA ARG A 158 -30.15 -6.08 1.25
C ARG A 158 -31.45 -5.27 1.34
N GLY A 159 -31.34 -3.95 1.23
CA GLY A 159 -32.46 -3.01 1.37
C GLY A 159 -32.61 -2.39 2.77
N GLY A 160 -31.68 -2.64 3.70
CA GLY A 160 -31.69 -2.02 5.03
C GLY A 160 -32.68 -2.66 6.01
N ILE A 161 -33.29 -3.79 5.63
CA ILE A 161 -34.24 -4.52 6.46
C ILE A 161 -33.47 -5.34 7.49
N THR A 162 -33.83 -5.18 8.76
CA THR A 162 -33.30 -5.97 9.85
C THR A 162 -34.00 -7.32 9.89
N GLN A 163 -33.25 -8.41 9.74
CA GLN A 163 -33.74 -9.78 9.83
C GLN A 163 -33.16 -10.48 11.07
N ASN A 164 -34.02 -11.18 11.81
CA ASN A 164 -33.64 -11.96 12.98
C ASN A 164 -33.43 -13.42 12.57
N PHE A 165 -32.29 -13.97 12.95
CA PHE A 165 -31.92 -15.36 12.72
C PHE A 165 -31.87 -16.09 14.05
N HIS A 166 -32.30 -17.35 14.04
CA HIS A 166 -32.34 -18.20 15.22
C HIS A 166 -31.83 -19.59 14.85
N GLY A 167 -31.13 -20.22 15.78
CA GLY A 167 -30.61 -21.58 15.62
C GLY A 167 -30.32 -22.21 16.97
N SER A 168 -29.76 -23.42 16.97
CA SER A 168 -29.33 -24.10 18.18
C SER A 168 -27.94 -24.69 17.99
N ILE A 169 -27.03 -24.45 18.95
CA ILE A 169 -25.68 -25.03 18.95
C ILE A 169 -25.77 -26.42 19.61
N PRO A 170 -25.45 -27.51 18.88
CA PRO A 170 -25.37 -28.85 19.45
C PRO A 170 -24.19 -28.99 20.42
N GLU A 171 -24.33 -29.84 21.44
CA GLU A 171 -23.27 -30.13 22.41
C GLU A 171 -21.99 -30.63 21.74
N ALA A 172 -22.14 -31.51 20.74
CA ALA A 172 -21.03 -32.13 20.03
C ALA A 172 -20.11 -31.14 19.31
N LEU A 173 -20.57 -29.90 19.06
CA LEU A 173 -19.75 -28.84 18.45
C LEU A 173 -19.02 -27.98 19.48
N ILE A 174 -19.35 -28.11 20.77
CA ILE A 174 -18.74 -27.32 21.83
C ILE A 174 -17.53 -28.07 22.37
N ASN A 175 -16.35 -27.54 22.07
CA ASN A 175 -15.09 -28.04 22.62
C ASN A 175 -14.74 -27.30 23.92
N SER A 176 -14.19 -28.03 24.90
CA SER A 176 -13.68 -27.51 26.17
C SER A 176 -12.26 -26.92 26.06
N ASP A 177 -11.45 -27.39 25.10
CA ASP A 177 -10.06 -26.96 24.94
C ASP A 177 -9.93 -25.73 24.04
N LYS A 178 -10.24 -24.55 24.60
CA LYS A 178 -10.06 -23.26 23.93
C LYS A 178 -8.72 -22.65 24.30
N ARG A 179 -7.76 -22.66 23.38
CA ARG A 179 -6.45 -21.99 23.58
C ARG A 179 -6.48 -20.57 22.99
N LEU A 180 -6.62 -19.58 23.86
CA LEU A 180 -6.53 -18.17 23.50
C LEU A 180 -5.07 -17.73 23.34
N LEU A 181 -4.83 -16.72 22.51
CA LEU A 181 -3.50 -16.16 22.33
C LEU A 181 -3.03 -15.42 23.60
N PRO A 182 -1.78 -15.63 24.06
CA PRO A 182 -1.24 -14.91 25.21
C PRO A 182 -0.97 -13.44 24.86
N SER A 183 -0.84 -12.59 25.88
CA SER A 183 -0.61 -11.15 25.67
C SER A 183 0.77 -10.84 25.08
N TYR A 184 1.80 -11.63 25.43
CA TYR A 184 3.17 -11.46 24.98
C TYR A 184 3.98 -12.75 25.22
N ARG A 185 5.05 -12.96 24.43
CA ARG A 185 6.08 -13.97 24.67
C ARG A 185 7.45 -13.32 24.67
N GLU A 186 8.25 -13.63 25.70
CA GLU A 186 9.65 -13.21 25.79
C GLU A 186 10.46 -13.76 24.62
N LYS A 187 11.29 -12.90 24.01
CA LYS A 187 12.05 -13.24 22.80
C LYS A 187 13.28 -14.06 23.13
N LYS A 188 13.45 -15.19 22.43
CA LYS A 188 14.64 -16.03 22.57
C LYS A 188 15.88 -15.34 22.00
N LYS A 189 17.04 -15.58 22.61
CA LYS A 189 18.34 -15.16 22.07
C LYS A 189 18.84 -16.23 21.11
N LEU A 190 18.57 -16.06 19.82
CA LEU A 190 18.89 -17.03 18.78
C LEU A 190 20.12 -16.59 18.00
N LYS A 191 20.93 -17.57 17.58
CA LYS A 191 22.14 -17.37 16.79
C LYS A 191 22.31 -18.46 15.75
N LEU A 192 23.13 -18.18 14.74
CA LEU A 192 23.57 -19.12 13.72
C LEU A 192 25.09 -19.00 13.55
N GLU A 193 25.80 -20.13 13.65
CA GLU A 193 27.23 -20.22 13.41
C GLU A 193 27.54 -20.14 11.91
N LEU A 194 28.65 -19.50 11.54
CA LEU A 194 29.06 -19.29 10.15
C LEU A 194 30.40 -19.97 9.83
N PRO A 195 30.62 -20.41 8.58
CA PRO A 195 29.68 -20.35 7.45
C PRO A 195 28.53 -21.36 7.60
N PHE A 196 27.32 -20.96 7.20
CA PHE A 196 26.18 -21.86 7.23
C PHE A 196 26.35 -22.97 6.17
N ASN A 197 26.32 -24.23 6.62
CA ASN A 197 26.22 -25.40 5.75
C ASN A 197 24.96 -26.19 6.09
N GLY A 198 23.97 -26.13 5.20
CA GLY A 198 22.67 -26.77 5.38
C GLY A 198 22.65 -28.27 5.06
N LEU A 199 23.76 -28.89 4.62
CA LEU A 199 23.74 -30.25 4.06
C LEU A 199 23.26 -31.30 5.07
N SER A 200 23.68 -31.20 6.34
CA SER A 200 23.22 -32.12 7.38
C SER A 200 21.72 -31.96 7.70
N LEU A 201 21.23 -30.72 7.67
CA LEU A 201 19.80 -30.42 7.85
C LEU A 201 19.00 -30.95 6.65
N ALA A 202 19.53 -30.78 5.45
CA ALA A 202 18.88 -31.20 4.22
C ALA A 202 18.71 -32.72 4.14
N LYS A 203 19.70 -33.50 4.60
CA LYS A 203 19.59 -34.96 4.75
C LYS A 203 18.47 -35.35 5.70
N GLU A 204 18.42 -34.72 6.87
CA GLU A 204 17.36 -34.91 7.86
C GLU A 204 15.97 -34.59 7.27
N MET A 205 15.87 -33.53 6.46
CA MET A 205 14.63 -33.15 5.78
C MET A 205 14.23 -34.13 4.66
N ASP A 206 15.19 -34.60 3.86
CA ASP A 206 14.96 -35.62 2.82
C ASP A 206 14.52 -36.96 3.43
N GLU A 207 15.02 -37.34 4.60
CA GLU A 207 14.57 -38.53 5.34
C GLU A 207 13.09 -38.45 5.76
N ILE A 208 12.57 -37.25 6.05
CA ILE A 208 11.17 -37.04 6.46
C ILE A 208 10.21 -37.08 5.26
N VAL A 209 10.56 -36.40 4.17
CA VAL A 209 9.66 -36.18 3.02
C VAL A 209 9.87 -37.24 1.92
N GLY A 210 10.97 -37.99 1.98
CA GLY A 210 11.42 -38.95 0.97
C GLY A 210 12.41 -38.34 -0.04
N GLU A 211 13.30 -39.19 -0.59
CA GLU A 211 14.42 -38.81 -1.48
C GLU A 211 14.00 -38.03 -2.74
N SER A 212 12.72 -38.04 -3.11
CA SER A 212 12.18 -37.29 -4.26
C SER A 212 12.20 -35.76 -4.10
N SER A 213 12.40 -35.24 -2.89
CA SER A 213 12.33 -33.79 -2.60
C SER A 213 13.65 -33.03 -2.84
N ALA A 214 14.76 -33.76 -2.98
CA ALA A 214 16.09 -33.26 -3.38
C ALA A 214 16.60 -32.06 -2.55
N TRP A 215 16.31 -32.03 -1.24
CA TRP A 215 16.80 -30.97 -0.34
C TRP A 215 18.33 -30.94 -0.31
N GLU A 216 19.01 -32.08 -0.28
CA GLU A 216 20.47 -32.16 -0.28
C GLU A 216 21.07 -31.48 -1.53
N LYS A 217 20.50 -31.73 -2.71
CA LYS A 217 20.89 -31.07 -3.98
C LYS A 217 20.63 -29.57 -3.95
N ARG A 218 19.57 -29.12 -3.27
CA ARG A 218 19.28 -27.69 -3.12
C ARG A 218 20.22 -27.01 -2.13
N ALA A 219 20.58 -27.69 -1.04
CA ALA A 219 21.40 -27.18 0.04
C ALA A 219 22.89 -27.10 -0.32
N SER A 220 23.38 -28.02 -1.16
CA SER A 220 24.79 -28.03 -1.60
C SER A 220 25.22 -26.74 -2.29
N SER A 221 24.27 -26.00 -2.87
CA SER A 221 24.51 -24.73 -3.54
C SER A 221 24.11 -23.51 -2.72
N VAL A 222 24.03 -23.57 -1.39
CA VAL A 222 23.58 -22.44 -0.55
C VAL A 222 24.56 -22.20 0.59
N PHE A 223 25.30 -21.09 0.48
CA PHE A 223 26.26 -20.66 1.49
C PHE A 223 25.92 -19.26 1.97
N LEU A 224 25.87 -19.07 3.30
CA LEU A 224 25.74 -17.76 3.92
C LEU A 224 27.10 -17.33 4.44
N GLU A 225 27.60 -16.21 3.93
CA GLU A 225 28.88 -15.62 4.31
C GLU A 225 28.69 -14.19 4.86
N PRO A 226 29.49 -13.77 5.84
CA PRO A 226 29.54 -12.38 6.25
C PRO A 226 30.25 -11.53 5.19
N ILE A 227 29.85 -10.26 5.06
CA ILE A 227 30.61 -9.27 4.27
C ILE A 227 31.86 -8.82 5.03
N ASP A 228 31.75 -8.77 6.37
CA ASP A 228 32.85 -8.44 7.29
C ASP A 228 33.42 -9.71 7.99
N TRP A 229 34.32 -9.56 8.95
CA TRP A 229 34.90 -10.68 9.73
C TRP A 229 34.00 -11.22 10.86
N ALA A 230 32.69 -11.36 10.63
CA ALA A 230 31.75 -11.83 11.65
C ALA A 230 31.62 -13.37 11.64
N ASN A 231 31.79 -14.01 12.81
CA ASN A 231 31.72 -15.48 12.93
C ASN A 231 30.33 -16.00 13.31
N GLU A 232 29.41 -15.12 13.74
CA GLU A 232 28.07 -15.48 14.18
C GLU A 232 27.02 -14.53 13.61
N PHE A 233 25.91 -15.10 13.14
CA PHE A 233 24.70 -14.36 12.78
C PHE A 233 23.76 -14.31 13.99
N VAL A 234 23.45 -13.12 14.50
CA VAL A 234 22.57 -12.92 15.65
C VAL A 234 21.19 -12.43 15.20
N TYR A 235 20.14 -13.15 15.60
CA TYR A 235 18.76 -12.78 15.30
C TYR A 235 18.31 -11.64 16.24
N LYS A 236 18.64 -10.40 15.87
CA LYS A 236 18.24 -9.20 16.61
C LYS A 236 17.99 -8.02 15.68
N GLY A 237 16.92 -7.29 15.94
CA GLY A 237 16.56 -6.08 15.18
C GLY A 237 16.41 -6.39 13.69
N ASN A 238 16.81 -5.45 12.84
CA ASN A 238 16.82 -5.63 11.40
C ASN A 238 18.12 -6.29 10.94
N GLN A 239 18.02 -7.42 10.25
CA GLN A 239 19.12 -8.06 9.52
C GLN A 239 18.77 -8.14 8.04
N HIS A 240 19.75 -7.94 7.16
CA HIS A 240 19.55 -8.03 5.72
C HIS A 240 20.56 -8.98 5.10
N ILE A 241 20.03 -10.02 4.44
CA ILE A 241 20.77 -11.01 3.68
C ILE A 241 20.57 -10.71 2.19
N GLY A 242 21.62 -10.24 1.53
CA GLY A 242 21.63 -10.06 0.07
C GLY A 242 21.90 -11.39 -0.62
N GLY A 243 21.19 -11.70 -1.70
CA GLY A 243 21.50 -12.91 -2.47
C GLY A 243 20.91 -12.86 -3.86
N ALA A 244 21.69 -13.24 -4.87
CA ALA A 244 21.31 -13.14 -6.28
C ALA A 244 20.00 -13.88 -6.61
N LEU A 245 19.42 -13.58 -7.77
CA LEU A 245 18.28 -14.35 -8.28
C LEU A 245 18.72 -15.81 -8.47
N GLY A 246 18.02 -16.74 -7.82
CA GLY A 246 18.42 -18.16 -7.83
C GLY A 246 19.47 -18.57 -6.79
N ALA A 247 19.95 -17.67 -5.91
CA ALA A 247 20.94 -17.99 -4.87
C ALA A 247 20.44 -18.93 -3.74
N GLY A 248 19.21 -19.46 -3.84
CA GLY A 248 18.65 -20.37 -2.86
C GLY A 248 18.07 -19.71 -1.60
N LYS A 249 17.68 -18.42 -1.65
CA LYS A 249 17.04 -17.69 -0.54
C LYS A 249 15.89 -18.45 0.12
N SER A 250 14.94 -18.93 -0.69
CA SER A 250 13.79 -19.69 -0.18
C SER A 250 14.19 -21.04 0.41
N THR A 251 15.28 -21.66 -0.07
CA THR A 251 15.86 -22.88 0.52
C THR A 251 16.48 -22.58 1.88
N PHE A 252 17.30 -21.53 1.99
CA PHE A 252 17.90 -21.09 3.25
C PHE A 252 16.83 -20.85 4.32
N MET A 253 15.78 -20.08 4.00
CA MET A 253 14.72 -19.79 4.97
C MET A 253 14.01 -21.05 5.48
N LEU A 254 13.82 -22.07 4.65
CA LEU A 254 13.17 -23.33 5.06
C LEU A 254 14.07 -24.16 5.97
N MET A 255 15.33 -24.36 5.58
CA MET A 255 16.30 -25.10 6.39
C MET A 255 16.52 -24.41 7.74
N GLU A 256 16.64 -23.09 7.73
CA GLU A 256 16.86 -22.33 8.95
C GLU A 256 15.61 -22.31 9.83
N THR A 257 14.42 -22.22 9.24
CA THR A 257 13.15 -22.38 9.98
C THR A 257 13.04 -23.76 10.61
N TYR A 258 13.39 -24.82 9.86
CA TYR A 258 13.42 -26.18 10.37
C TYR A 258 14.34 -26.30 11.59
N ARG A 259 15.58 -25.79 11.47
CA ARG A 259 16.55 -25.76 12.58
C ARG A 259 16.01 -25.00 13.79
N LEU A 260 15.53 -23.77 13.60
CA LEU A 260 15.04 -22.90 14.67
C LEU A 260 13.80 -23.47 15.37
N VAL A 261 12.88 -24.08 14.64
CA VAL A 261 11.69 -24.69 15.23
C VAL A 261 12.05 -25.99 15.95
N LYS A 262 12.75 -26.93 15.28
CA LYS A 262 13.00 -28.27 15.83
C LYS A 262 14.06 -28.30 16.93
N ARG A 263 15.10 -27.47 16.83
CA ARG A 263 16.22 -27.48 17.79
C ARG A 263 16.06 -26.41 18.87
N GLU A 264 15.53 -25.24 18.53
CA GLU A 264 15.43 -24.09 19.46
C GLU A 264 14.00 -23.84 19.95
N GLY A 265 12.99 -24.49 19.39
CA GLY A 265 11.57 -24.26 19.71
C GLY A 265 11.11 -22.82 19.45
N ALA A 266 11.69 -22.15 18.46
CA ALA A 266 11.40 -20.76 18.12
C ALA A 266 10.04 -20.61 17.40
N ARG A 267 9.40 -19.45 17.53
CA ARG A 267 8.19 -19.10 16.78
C ARG A 267 8.53 -18.18 15.62
N ILE A 268 8.15 -18.57 14.40
CA ILE A 268 8.60 -17.92 13.17
C ILE A 268 7.43 -17.31 12.41
N GLY A 269 7.59 -16.08 11.94
CA GLY A 269 6.70 -15.44 10.98
C GLY A 269 7.29 -15.43 9.57
N PHE A 270 6.45 -15.58 8.56
CA PHE A 270 6.80 -15.36 7.15
C PHE A 270 5.90 -14.29 6.55
N ILE A 271 6.51 -13.40 5.77
CA ILE A 271 5.80 -12.48 4.89
C ILE A 271 6.14 -12.85 3.44
N GLU A 272 5.12 -13.37 2.75
CA GLU A 272 5.17 -13.78 1.36
C GLU A 272 4.46 -12.75 0.46
N GLY A 273 4.80 -12.73 -0.83
CA GLY A 273 4.26 -11.76 -1.79
C GLY A 273 2.82 -12.05 -2.23
N SER A 274 2.32 -13.29 -2.08
CA SER A 274 0.99 -13.69 -2.53
C SER A 274 0.36 -14.82 -1.69
N VAL A 275 -0.96 -14.97 -1.77
CA VAL A 275 -1.69 -16.06 -1.08
C VAL A 275 -1.29 -17.44 -1.59
N SER A 276 -0.96 -17.58 -2.89
CA SER A 276 -0.47 -18.85 -3.44
C SER A 276 0.84 -19.30 -2.78
N GLN A 277 1.79 -18.36 -2.61
CA GLN A 277 3.05 -18.63 -1.90
C GLN A 277 2.82 -18.95 -0.42
N VAL A 278 1.87 -18.27 0.23
CA VAL A 278 1.49 -18.60 1.63
C VAL A 278 1.06 -20.06 1.73
N ILE A 279 0.17 -20.51 0.85
CA ILE A 279 -0.34 -21.88 0.82
C ILE A 279 0.78 -22.87 0.52
N GLU A 280 1.63 -22.59 -0.47
CA GLU A 280 2.77 -23.44 -0.83
C GLU A 280 3.76 -23.58 0.34
N ARG A 281 4.10 -22.47 1.00
CA ARG A 281 5.00 -22.46 2.17
C ARG A 281 4.43 -23.29 3.32
N VAL A 282 3.14 -23.12 3.64
CA VAL A 282 2.46 -23.90 4.69
C VAL A 282 2.49 -25.38 4.34
N LYS A 283 2.22 -25.74 3.08
CA LYS A 283 2.30 -27.14 2.62
C LYS A 283 3.69 -27.73 2.86
N ILE A 284 4.75 -27.07 2.38
CA ILE A 284 6.13 -27.56 2.51
C ILE A 284 6.53 -27.71 3.98
N LEU A 285 6.21 -26.73 4.84
CA LEU A 285 6.51 -26.81 6.27
C LEU A 285 5.73 -27.93 6.96
N SER A 286 4.46 -28.13 6.59
CA SER A 286 3.64 -29.22 7.13
C SER A 286 4.19 -30.59 6.76
N GLU A 287 4.69 -30.76 5.54
CA GLU A 287 5.36 -31.99 5.08
C GLU A 287 6.64 -32.29 5.88
N LEU A 288 7.34 -31.24 6.36
CA LEU A 288 8.50 -31.34 7.26
C LEU A 288 8.11 -31.55 8.74
N GLY A 289 6.83 -31.78 9.02
CA GLY A 289 6.31 -31.97 10.38
C GLY A 289 6.37 -30.69 11.24
N ILE A 290 6.34 -29.50 10.64
CA ILE A 290 6.25 -28.21 11.32
C ILE A 290 4.80 -27.74 11.32
N ASN A 291 4.28 -27.31 12.47
CA ASN A 291 2.92 -26.80 12.57
C ASN A 291 2.83 -25.37 12.01
N ALA A 292 2.62 -25.25 10.70
CA ALA A 292 2.51 -23.99 9.99
C ALA A 292 1.04 -23.62 9.71
N VAL A 293 0.70 -22.35 9.90
CA VAL A 293 -0.68 -21.84 9.72
C VAL A 293 -0.70 -20.66 8.74
N PRO A 294 -1.60 -20.68 7.73
CA PRO A 294 -1.76 -19.56 6.80
C PRO A 294 -2.65 -18.47 7.39
N ILE A 295 -2.29 -17.22 7.14
CA ILE A 295 -3.09 -16.04 7.52
C ILE A 295 -3.67 -15.43 6.25
N ILE A 296 -4.94 -15.72 5.99
CA ILE A 296 -5.66 -15.28 4.78
C ILE A 296 -6.84 -14.41 5.17
N GLY A 297 -6.90 -13.19 4.62
CA GLY A 297 -7.99 -12.25 4.86
C GLY A 297 -9.36 -12.75 4.33
N LYS A 298 -10.45 -12.26 4.93
CA LYS A 298 -11.82 -12.70 4.60
C LYS A 298 -12.33 -12.14 3.28
N SER A 299 -12.01 -10.88 2.98
CA SER A 299 -12.68 -10.12 1.91
C SER A 299 -12.51 -10.71 0.51
N LEU A 300 -11.35 -11.30 0.21
CA LEU A 300 -11.04 -11.89 -1.10
C LEU A 300 -10.99 -13.42 -1.06
N ARG A 301 -11.41 -14.05 0.05
CA ARG A 301 -11.26 -15.49 0.22
C ARG A 301 -12.03 -16.29 -0.83
N LYS A 302 -13.24 -15.87 -1.19
CA LYS A 302 -14.02 -16.44 -2.30
C LYS A 302 -13.24 -16.43 -3.62
N LEU A 303 -12.64 -15.30 -3.97
CA LEU A 303 -11.84 -15.17 -5.20
C LEU A 303 -10.60 -16.08 -5.16
N HIS A 304 -9.93 -16.19 -4.01
CA HIS A 304 -8.81 -17.12 -3.83
C HIS A 304 -9.24 -18.58 -3.98
N GLN A 305 -10.40 -18.95 -3.42
CA GLN A 305 -10.99 -20.29 -3.57
C GLN A 305 -11.31 -20.60 -5.04
N GLU A 306 -11.98 -19.70 -5.75
CA GLU A 306 -12.32 -19.86 -7.18
C GLU A 306 -11.06 -20.01 -8.04
N ASN A 307 -10.03 -19.19 -7.79
CA ASN A 307 -8.75 -19.28 -8.49
C ASN A 307 -8.03 -20.60 -8.21
N PHE A 308 -8.04 -21.08 -6.96
CA PHE A 308 -7.43 -22.35 -6.59
C PHE A 308 -8.15 -23.53 -7.26
N LEU A 309 -9.49 -23.54 -7.24
CA LEU A 309 -10.28 -24.59 -7.87
C LEU A 309 -10.04 -24.63 -9.39
N PHE A 310 -9.94 -23.47 -10.03
CA PHE A 310 -9.68 -23.38 -11.46
C PHE A 310 -8.26 -23.82 -11.84
N ALA A 311 -7.24 -23.36 -11.12
CA ALA A 311 -5.84 -23.71 -11.41
C ALA A 311 -5.57 -25.22 -11.36
N ASN A 312 -6.38 -25.95 -10.58
CA ASN A 312 -6.25 -27.39 -10.37
C ASN A 312 -7.31 -28.20 -11.11
N SER A 313 -8.29 -27.58 -11.80
CA SER A 313 -9.45 -28.30 -12.36
C SER A 313 -9.07 -29.38 -13.39
N ASN A 314 -7.96 -29.19 -14.11
CA ASN A 314 -7.49 -30.14 -15.13
C ASN A 314 -6.88 -31.43 -14.53
N GLU A 315 -6.63 -31.44 -13.22
CA GLU A 315 -6.12 -32.60 -12.48
C GLU A 315 -7.24 -33.34 -11.72
N ILE A 316 -8.48 -32.87 -11.86
CA ILE A 316 -9.65 -33.40 -11.17
C ILE A 316 -10.48 -34.18 -12.18
N PHE A 317 -10.63 -35.48 -11.93
CA PHE A 317 -11.48 -36.37 -12.71
C PHE A 317 -12.82 -36.61 -11.99
N GLU A 318 -12.80 -36.64 -10.66
CA GLU A 318 -13.97 -36.82 -9.79
C GLU A 318 -13.96 -35.85 -8.59
N ILE A 319 -15.13 -35.55 -8.00
CA ILE A 319 -15.24 -34.63 -6.84
C ILE A 319 -14.41 -35.09 -5.64
N SER A 320 -14.28 -36.41 -5.45
CA SER A 320 -13.48 -37.03 -4.39
C SER A 320 -11.99 -36.67 -4.50
N ASP A 321 -11.49 -36.31 -5.68
CA ASP A 321 -10.10 -35.93 -5.88
C ASP A 321 -9.71 -34.71 -5.03
N TRP A 322 -10.63 -33.77 -4.80
CA TRP A 322 -10.39 -32.59 -3.95
C TRP A 322 -10.03 -32.94 -2.50
N SER A 323 -10.35 -34.15 -2.05
CA SER A 323 -9.99 -34.62 -0.71
C SER A 323 -8.56 -35.19 -0.60
N LYS A 324 -7.87 -35.40 -1.74
CA LYS A 324 -6.52 -35.95 -1.78
C LYS A 324 -5.48 -34.94 -1.27
N ASN A 325 -4.33 -35.46 -0.81
CA ASN A 325 -3.22 -34.67 -0.25
C ASN A 325 -2.79 -33.44 -1.08
N PRO A 326 -2.69 -33.49 -2.42
CA PRO A 326 -2.31 -32.32 -3.21
C PRO A 326 -3.26 -31.11 -3.05
N PHE A 327 -4.53 -31.35 -2.72
CA PHE A 327 -5.58 -30.34 -2.67
C PHE A 327 -6.09 -30.01 -1.26
N GLN A 328 -5.47 -30.57 -0.22
CA GLN A 328 -5.81 -30.27 1.17
C GLN A 328 -5.77 -28.77 1.49
N ALA A 329 -4.98 -28.00 0.75
CA ALA A 329 -4.91 -26.55 0.85
C ALA A 329 -6.27 -25.85 0.71
N LEU A 330 -7.25 -26.47 0.02
CA LEU A 330 -8.61 -25.93 -0.14
C LEU A 330 -9.29 -25.66 1.20
N LYS A 331 -8.95 -26.39 2.26
CA LYS A 331 -9.49 -26.18 3.62
C LYS A 331 -9.22 -24.77 4.15
N HIS A 332 -8.07 -24.19 3.79
CA HIS A 332 -7.65 -22.85 4.21
C HIS A 332 -8.39 -21.72 3.47
N LEU A 333 -9.07 -22.07 2.37
CA LEU A 333 -9.80 -21.14 1.52
C LEU A 333 -11.32 -21.18 1.76
N SER A 334 -11.78 -21.93 2.76
CA SER A 334 -13.19 -21.98 3.12
C SER A 334 -13.67 -20.66 3.73
N ASP A 335 -14.87 -20.22 3.34
CA ASP A 335 -15.58 -19.06 3.90
C ASP A 335 -16.89 -19.48 4.60
N THR A 336 -17.08 -20.79 4.81
CA THR A 336 -18.32 -21.36 5.35
C THR A 336 -18.42 -21.15 6.86
N CYS A 337 -19.51 -20.54 7.30
CA CYS A 337 -19.79 -20.28 8.70
C CYS A 337 -20.82 -21.29 9.26
N VAL A 338 -20.41 -22.06 10.27
CA VAL A 338 -21.27 -23.07 10.91
C VAL A 338 -22.49 -22.44 11.58
N ILE A 339 -22.33 -21.28 12.26
CA ILE A 339 -23.46 -20.59 12.89
C ILE A 339 -24.50 -20.14 11.87
N LYS A 340 -24.07 -19.64 10.71
CA LYS A 340 -25.01 -19.25 9.64
C LYS A 340 -25.76 -20.46 9.11
N ALA A 341 -25.07 -21.59 8.92
CA ALA A 341 -25.70 -22.84 8.50
C ALA A 341 -26.73 -23.34 9.53
N LEU A 342 -26.39 -23.30 10.82
CA LEU A 342 -27.29 -23.71 11.92
C LEU A 342 -28.52 -22.80 12.10
N SER A 343 -28.51 -21.59 11.52
CA SER A 343 -29.62 -20.65 11.52
C SER A 343 -30.24 -20.45 10.13
N GLU A 344 -29.93 -21.33 9.17
CA GLU A 344 -30.43 -21.29 7.80
C GLU A 344 -30.16 -19.95 7.06
N ASP A 345 -29.10 -19.24 7.47
CA ASP A 345 -28.63 -18.01 6.83
C ASP A 345 -27.65 -18.35 5.68
N TYR A 346 -28.21 -18.78 4.55
CA TYR A 346 -27.45 -19.21 3.38
C TYR A 346 -26.87 -18.05 2.54
N GLU A 347 -27.09 -16.78 2.94
CA GLU A 347 -26.56 -15.64 2.19
C GLU A 347 -25.03 -15.63 2.28
N ARG A 348 -24.33 -15.80 1.16
CA ARG A 348 -22.86 -15.82 1.15
C ARG A 348 -22.30 -14.39 1.19
N ASN A 349 -21.97 -13.91 2.40
CA ASN A 349 -21.37 -12.61 2.68
C ASN A 349 -20.34 -12.70 3.82
N ASN A 350 -19.55 -11.64 3.98
CA ASN A 350 -18.48 -11.56 4.98
C ASN A 350 -18.96 -11.08 6.38
N ASN A 351 -20.28 -10.96 6.57
CA ASN A 351 -20.89 -10.52 7.83
C ASN A 351 -21.20 -11.74 8.70
N TYR A 352 -20.20 -12.19 9.44
CA TYR A 352 -20.32 -13.34 10.34
C TYR A 352 -20.77 -12.92 11.74
N PRO A 353 -21.76 -13.58 12.36
CA PRO A 353 -22.37 -13.14 13.63
C PRO A 353 -21.51 -13.47 14.87
N CYS A 354 -20.19 -13.59 14.71
CA CYS A 354 -19.32 -14.24 15.70
C CYS A 354 -19.24 -13.52 17.05
N THR A 355 -19.47 -12.22 17.09
CA THR A 355 -19.54 -11.40 18.32
C THR A 355 -20.94 -10.80 18.54
N GLN A 356 -21.91 -11.19 17.71
CA GLN A 356 -23.26 -10.60 17.68
C GLN A 356 -24.33 -11.60 18.15
N LEU A 357 -23.93 -12.75 18.69
CA LEU A 357 -24.86 -13.76 19.20
C LEU A 357 -25.48 -13.30 20.52
N LYS A 358 -26.72 -13.72 20.74
CA LYS A 358 -27.39 -13.63 22.04
C LYS A 358 -27.88 -15.01 22.48
N GLN A 359 -27.74 -15.27 23.77
CA GLN A 359 -28.35 -16.40 24.47
C GLN A 359 -28.91 -15.89 25.79
N ASP A 360 -30.16 -16.23 26.10
CA ASP A 360 -30.85 -15.77 27.32
C ASP A 360 -30.77 -14.23 27.50
N ASN A 361 -30.97 -13.49 26.40
CA ASN A 361 -30.82 -12.02 26.32
C ASN A 361 -29.42 -11.45 26.66
N LYS A 362 -28.41 -12.30 26.84
CA LYS A 362 -27.03 -11.88 27.07
C LYS A 362 -26.22 -11.96 25.78
N SER A 363 -25.38 -10.96 25.55
CA SER A 363 -24.41 -11.01 24.44
C SER A 363 -23.37 -12.09 24.72
N VAL A 364 -23.18 -12.97 23.74
CA VAL A 364 -22.21 -14.04 23.79
C VAL A 364 -21.42 -14.10 22.50
N LYS A 365 -20.25 -14.73 22.57
CA LYS A 365 -19.33 -14.85 21.45
C LYS A 365 -19.25 -16.28 20.92
N CYS A 366 -19.06 -16.47 19.62
CA CYS A 366 -19.18 -17.76 18.94
C CYS A 366 -18.17 -18.82 19.41
N PRO A 367 -18.60 -20.00 19.90
CA PRO A 367 -17.71 -21.03 20.42
C PRO A 367 -17.01 -21.86 19.36
N LEU A 368 -17.33 -21.68 18.07
CA LEU A 368 -16.98 -22.61 16.98
C LEU A 368 -15.81 -22.11 16.12
N ALA A 369 -14.97 -21.20 16.62
CA ALA A 369 -13.86 -20.63 15.84
C ALA A 369 -12.88 -21.71 15.33
N ASN A 370 -12.71 -22.79 16.09
CA ASN A 370 -11.85 -23.95 15.80
C ASN A 370 -12.47 -25.01 14.88
N HIS A 371 -13.74 -24.87 14.51
CA HIS A 371 -14.43 -25.81 13.63
C HIS A 371 -15.07 -25.11 12.42
N CYS A 372 -15.05 -23.77 12.37
CA CYS A 372 -15.63 -23.03 11.25
C CYS A 372 -14.61 -22.74 10.15
N GLY A 373 -15.04 -22.84 8.89
CA GLY A 373 -14.19 -22.57 7.72
C GLY A 373 -13.61 -21.15 7.72
N VAL A 374 -14.26 -20.21 8.38
CA VAL A 374 -13.81 -18.80 8.45
C VAL A 374 -12.57 -18.64 9.32
N TYR A 375 -12.54 -19.25 10.51
CA TYR A 375 -11.57 -18.94 11.56
C TYR A 375 -10.73 -20.12 12.03
N ASN A 376 -10.95 -21.32 11.48
CA ASN A 376 -10.21 -22.52 11.86
C ASN A 376 -8.70 -22.27 11.86
N ASP A 377 -8.14 -21.75 10.76
CA ASP A 377 -6.71 -21.46 10.67
C ASP A 377 -6.27 -20.47 11.75
N LEU A 378 -6.97 -19.35 11.93
CA LEU A 378 -6.62 -18.37 12.97
C LEU A 378 -6.67 -18.99 14.38
N SER A 379 -7.56 -19.95 14.63
CA SER A 379 -7.68 -20.60 15.95
C SER A 379 -6.46 -21.46 16.30
N LEU A 380 -5.73 -21.94 15.30
CA LEU A 380 -4.52 -22.75 15.46
C LEU A 380 -3.28 -21.91 15.78
N LEU A 381 -3.35 -20.58 15.65
CA LEU A 381 -2.21 -19.67 15.82
C LEU A 381 -1.52 -19.78 17.19
N ALA A 382 -2.26 -20.09 18.26
CA ALA A 382 -1.70 -20.21 19.61
C ALA A 382 -0.66 -21.32 19.73
N GLU A 383 -0.84 -22.38 18.94
CA GLU A 383 -0.03 -23.60 18.93
C GLU A 383 0.90 -23.68 17.73
N ALA A 384 0.66 -22.90 16.68
CA ALA A 384 1.43 -22.90 15.43
C ALA A 384 2.87 -22.43 15.60
N ASP A 385 3.83 -23.26 15.21
CA ASP A 385 5.26 -22.96 15.22
C ASP A 385 5.59 -21.83 14.24
N VAL A 386 4.88 -21.84 13.09
CA VAL A 386 5.10 -20.90 12.00
C VAL A 386 3.80 -20.23 11.56
N TRP A 387 3.83 -18.90 11.46
CA TRP A 387 2.76 -18.08 10.89
C TRP A 387 3.16 -17.61 9.50
N VAL A 388 2.36 -17.89 8.48
CA VAL A 388 2.67 -17.49 7.10
C VAL A 388 1.61 -16.51 6.60
N ALA A 389 2.02 -15.30 6.24
CA ALA A 389 1.12 -14.20 5.91
C ALA A 389 1.57 -13.46 4.65
N THR A 390 0.68 -12.67 4.08
CA THR A 390 1.01 -11.61 3.10
C THR A 390 1.04 -10.25 3.78
N SER A 391 1.70 -9.24 3.19
CA SER A 391 1.70 -7.86 3.69
C SER A 391 0.29 -7.31 3.93
N ALA A 392 -0.63 -7.57 2.98
CA ALA A 392 -2.01 -7.17 3.11
C ALA A 392 -2.72 -7.86 4.28
N SER A 393 -2.49 -9.16 4.50
CA SER A 393 -3.09 -9.87 5.63
C SER A 393 -2.55 -9.40 6.98
N VAL A 394 -1.25 -9.08 7.06
CA VAL A 394 -0.59 -8.52 8.24
C VAL A 394 -1.22 -7.19 8.64
N LEU A 395 -1.38 -6.29 7.66
CA LEU A 395 -1.85 -4.92 7.91
C LEU A 395 -3.38 -4.84 8.08
N LYS A 396 -4.15 -5.62 7.32
CA LYS A 396 -5.62 -5.48 7.22
C LYS A 396 -6.42 -6.44 8.13
N THR A 397 -5.78 -7.43 8.74
CA THR A 397 -6.48 -8.47 9.50
C THR A 397 -6.40 -8.23 11.01
N ARG A 398 -7.57 -8.23 11.66
CA ARG A 398 -7.71 -8.30 13.11
C ARG A 398 -8.09 -9.71 13.55
N ILE A 399 -7.44 -10.21 14.59
CA ILE A 399 -7.77 -11.49 15.20
C ILE A 399 -9.05 -11.30 16.05
N PRO A 400 -10.11 -12.08 15.85
CA PRO A 400 -11.36 -11.90 16.59
C PRO A 400 -11.20 -12.27 18.08
N ALA A 401 -12.05 -11.70 18.93
CA ALA A 401 -12.14 -11.96 20.38
C ALA A 401 -12.31 -13.44 20.78
N MET A 402 -12.66 -14.30 19.82
CA MET A 402 -12.75 -15.75 20.00
C MET A 402 -11.39 -16.42 20.16
N ILE A 403 -10.35 -15.79 19.64
CA ILE A 403 -9.00 -16.36 19.46
C ILE A 403 -8.00 -15.48 20.20
N ASP A 404 -8.12 -14.16 20.04
CA ASP A 404 -7.30 -13.19 20.77
C ASP A 404 -8.18 -12.30 21.66
N PRO A 405 -8.12 -12.44 22.99
CA PRO A 405 -8.89 -11.60 23.91
C PRO A 405 -8.58 -10.10 23.77
N PHE A 406 -7.39 -9.75 23.27
CA PHE A 406 -6.96 -8.35 23.07
C PHE A 406 -7.35 -7.77 21.70
N GLU A 407 -7.90 -8.63 20.83
CA GLU A 407 -8.29 -8.33 19.45
C GLU A 407 -7.18 -7.60 18.68
N ARG A 408 -5.93 -8.06 18.78
CA ARG A 408 -4.79 -7.45 18.08
C ARG A 408 -4.91 -7.58 16.57
N THR A 409 -4.30 -6.66 15.84
CA THR A 409 -4.00 -6.90 14.43
C THR A 409 -2.93 -7.99 14.31
N ILE A 410 -2.83 -8.64 13.14
CA ILE A 410 -1.76 -9.61 12.89
C ILE A 410 -0.39 -8.97 13.05
N TYR A 411 -0.21 -7.71 12.63
CA TYR A 411 1.00 -6.94 12.84
C TYR A 411 1.41 -6.85 14.34
N GLU A 412 0.47 -6.48 15.22
CA GLU A 412 0.71 -6.41 16.66
C GLU A 412 0.91 -7.81 17.28
N ALA A 413 0.15 -8.81 16.86
CA ALA A 413 0.26 -10.16 17.38
C ALA A 413 1.60 -10.82 17.01
N MET A 414 2.08 -10.63 15.77
CA MET A 414 3.40 -11.11 15.37
C MET A 414 4.52 -10.41 16.15
N TYR A 415 4.38 -9.11 16.44
CA TYR A 415 5.30 -8.41 17.34
C TYR A 415 5.36 -9.09 18.71
N ASP A 416 4.20 -9.32 19.31
CA ASP A 416 4.10 -9.83 20.68
C ASP A 416 4.52 -11.30 20.77
N LEU A 417 4.34 -12.11 19.72
CA LEU A 417 4.36 -13.58 19.82
C LEU A 417 5.46 -14.30 19.03
N MET A 418 6.00 -13.69 17.97
CA MET A 418 7.06 -14.32 17.16
C MET A 418 8.45 -13.97 17.71
N ASP A 419 9.41 -14.88 17.54
CA ASP A 419 10.83 -14.61 17.81
C ASP A 419 11.50 -13.96 16.60
N ILE A 420 11.16 -14.44 15.40
CA ILE A 420 11.77 -14.03 14.12
C ILE A 420 10.66 -13.87 13.07
N VAL A 421 10.78 -12.87 12.21
CA VAL A 421 9.96 -12.71 11.02
C VAL A 421 10.86 -12.64 9.78
N PHE A 422 10.72 -13.62 8.89
CA PHE A 422 11.34 -13.60 7.57
C PHE A 422 10.48 -12.80 6.61
N VAL A 423 11.13 -11.88 5.89
CA VAL A 423 10.51 -11.06 4.86
C VAL A 423 11.18 -11.39 3.53
N ASP A 424 10.53 -12.25 2.74
CA ASP A 424 10.99 -12.57 1.39
C ASP A 424 10.68 -11.41 0.44
N GLU A 425 11.50 -11.24 -0.60
CA GLU A 425 11.41 -10.14 -1.56
C GLU A 425 11.17 -8.77 -0.87
N ALA A 426 11.98 -8.47 0.15
CA ALA A 426 11.74 -7.38 1.10
C ALA A 426 11.48 -5.98 0.50
N ASP A 427 12.03 -5.68 -0.68
CA ASP A 427 11.76 -4.45 -1.43
C ASP A 427 10.34 -4.38 -2.02
N GLU A 428 9.75 -5.52 -2.40
CA GLU A 428 8.33 -5.58 -2.79
C GLU A 428 7.42 -5.44 -1.58
N VAL A 429 7.75 -6.12 -0.47
CA VAL A 429 7.01 -5.97 0.79
C VAL A 429 7.07 -4.50 1.26
N GLN A 430 8.22 -3.85 1.17
CA GLN A 430 8.37 -2.42 1.47
C GLN A 430 7.44 -1.56 0.62
N LYS A 431 7.37 -1.83 -0.69
CA LYS A 431 6.45 -1.14 -1.61
C LYS A 431 4.99 -1.37 -1.23
N GLN A 432 4.59 -2.60 -0.94
CA GLN A 432 3.22 -2.93 -0.52
C GLN A 432 2.83 -2.24 0.79
N PHE A 433 3.78 -2.08 1.72
CA PHE A 433 3.58 -1.31 2.94
C PHE A 433 3.32 0.17 2.63
N ASP A 434 4.09 0.79 1.73
CA ASP A 434 3.83 2.17 1.29
C ASP A 434 2.47 2.32 0.61
N GLU A 435 2.15 1.43 -0.33
CA GLU A 435 0.87 1.42 -1.08
C GLU A 435 -0.33 1.26 -0.15
N THR A 436 -0.18 0.54 0.96
CA THR A 436 -1.28 0.35 1.93
C THR A 436 -1.72 1.65 2.60
N PHE A 437 -0.84 2.65 2.69
CA PHE A 437 -1.14 3.99 3.24
C PHE A 437 -1.26 5.07 2.15
N LEU A 438 -1.28 4.66 0.90
CA LEU A 438 -1.76 5.43 -0.24
C LEU A 438 -3.03 4.77 -0.78
N SER A 439 -4.16 5.09 -0.18
CA SER A 439 -5.41 4.41 -0.48
C SER A 439 -6.22 5.16 -1.54
N GLU A 440 -6.88 4.39 -2.42
CA GLU A 440 -7.87 4.90 -3.37
C GLU A 440 -9.25 4.31 -3.06
N TYR A 441 -10.28 5.15 -3.00
CA TYR A 441 -11.64 4.75 -2.68
C TYR A 441 -12.62 5.34 -3.68
N ASN A 442 -13.56 4.54 -4.21
CA ASN A 442 -14.65 5.08 -5.01
C ASN A 442 -15.62 5.83 -4.10
N VAL A 443 -15.79 7.14 -4.30
CA VAL A 443 -16.56 7.99 -3.38
C VAL A 443 -17.92 8.38 -3.94
N PHE A 444 -18.02 8.79 -5.20
CA PHE A 444 -19.31 9.11 -5.84
C PHE A 444 -19.27 8.97 -7.37
N GLY A 445 -20.40 8.55 -7.96
CA GLY A 445 -20.55 8.31 -9.40
C GLY A 445 -21.24 6.98 -9.76
N ASN A 446 -21.26 6.03 -8.82
CA ASN A 446 -22.00 4.77 -8.92
C ASN A 446 -22.88 4.57 -7.69
N ILE A 447 -24.03 3.88 -7.84
CA ILE A 447 -24.96 3.53 -6.77
C ILE A 447 -24.28 2.75 -5.64
N GLU A 448 -23.23 1.98 -5.95
CA GLU A 448 -22.46 1.20 -4.97
C GLU A 448 -21.33 2.00 -4.29
N ASP A 449 -21.08 3.25 -4.70
CA ASP A 449 -20.02 4.06 -4.14
C ASP A 449 -20.30 4.45 -2.68
N ILE A 450 -19.23 4.82 -1.98
CA ILE A 450 -19.25 5.00 -0.53
C ILE A 450 -20.24 6.10 -0.10
N PHE A 451 -20.27 7.24 -0.79
CA PHE A 451 -21.18 8.34 -0.44
C PHE A 451 -22.66 7.96 -0.63
N GLU A 452 -23.00 7.31 -1.75
CA GLU A 452 -24.39 6.94 -2.03
C GLU A 452 -24.93 5.96 -1.00
N ARG A 453 -24.13 4.97 -0.60
CA ARG A 453 -24.49 4.04 0.48
C ARG A 453 -24.66 4.76 1.82
N LEU A 454 -23.74 5.67 2.15
CA LEU A 454 -23.80 6.46 3.39
C LEU A 454 -25.05 7.34 3.46
N LEU A 455 -25.34 8.07 2.39
CA LEU A 455 -26.49 8.96 2.29
C LEU A 455 -27.80 8.18 2.43
N ASN A 456 -27.92 7.08 1.69
CA ASN A 456 -29.09 6.21 1.73
C ASN A 456 -29.32 5.64 3.14
N GLU A 457 -28.30 5.06 3.76
CA GLU A 457 -28.43 4.50 5.10
C GLU A 457 -28.74 5.57 6.16
N SER A 458 -28.03 6.71 6.13
CA SER A 458 -28.29 7.83 7.06
C SER A 458 -29.73 8.34 6.94
N ASN A 459 -30.26 8.40 5.72
CA ASN A 459 -31.65 8.79 5.49
C ASN A 459 -32.63 7.72 5.98
N GLN A 460 -32.37 6.43 5.73
CA GLN A 460 -33.20 5.33 6.25
C GLN A 460 -33.28 5.32 7.79
N LEU A 461 -32.17 5.62 8.47
CA LEU A 461 -32.10 5.59 9.93
C LEU A 461 -32.72 6.81 10.61
N THR A 462 -32.80 7.96 9.92
CA THR A 462 -33.26 9.22 10.51
C THR A 462 -34.63 9.71 10.02
N SER A 463 -35.07 9.29 8.83
CA SER A 463 -36.34 9.75 8.25
C SER A 463 -37.54 9.22 9.05
N GLY A 464 -38.50 10.12 9.35
CA GLY A 464 -39.68 9.78 10.16
C GLY A 464 -39.41 9.62 11.67
N ARG A 465 -38.15 9.68 12.12
CA ARG A 465 -37.75 9.58 13.53
C ARG A 465 -37.42 10.93 14.17
N TYR A 466 -38.20 11.96 13.82
CA TYR A 466 -37.94 13.34 14.23
C TYR A 466 -37.96 13.52 15.76
N GLY A 467 -38.87 12.84 16.46
CA GLY A 467 -38.94 12.89 17.93
C GLY A 467 -37.68 12.36 18.65
N GLN A 468 -36.87 11.55 17.96
CA GLN A 468 -35.63 10.98 18.51
C GLN A 468 -34.40 11.83 18.17
N PHE A 469 -34.33 12.41 16.97
CA PHE A 469 -33.10 13.01 16.45
C PHE A 469 -33.18 14.50 16.13
N ALA A 470 -34.36 15.11 16.01
CA ALA A 470 -34.47 16.51 15.58
C ALA A 470 -33.87 17.51 16.58
N GLY A 471 -33.86 17.16 17.88
CA GLY A 471 -33.21 17.96 18.93
C GLY A 471 -31.70 17.74 19.04
N ASP A 472 -31.12 16.85 18.24
CA ASP A 472 -29.73 16.45 18.36
C ASP A 472 -28.83 17.28 17.43
N PRO A 473 -28.01 18.20 17.97
CA PRO A 473 -27.22 19.12 17.14
C PRO A 473 -26.19 18.39 16.27
N VAL A 474 -25.64 17.28 16.75
CA VAL A 474 -24.61 16.51 16.02
C VAL A 474 -25.24 15.78 14.84
N VAL A 475 -26.41 15.18 15.03
CA VAL A 475 -27.15 14.51 13.94
C VAL A 475 -27.65 15.53 12.91
N ASN A 476 -28.11 16.70 13.36
CA ASN A 476 -28.53 17.77 12.46
C ASN A 476 -27.38 18.29 11.60
N GLU A 477 -26.23 18.61 12.21
CA GLU A 477 -25.05 19.06 11.48
C GLU A 477 -24.56 18.00 10.48
N TRP A 478 -24.58 16.72 10.87
CA TRP A 478 -24.29 15.60 9.98
C TRP A 478 -25.22 15.56 8.76
N LYS A 479 -26.54 15.65 8.97
CA LYS A 479 -27.52 15.67 7.89
C LYS A 479 -27.35 16.87 6.96
N ASP A 480 -27.06 18.04 7.52
CA ASP A 480 -26.79 19.25 6.74
C ASP A 480 -25.54 19.10 5.88
N LYS A 481 -24.47 18.52 6.42
CA LYS A 481 -23.22 18.28 5.68
C LYS A 481 -23.37 17.23 4.59
N LEU A 482 -24.15 16.17 4.83
CA LEU A 482 -24.50 15.19 3.79
C LEU A 482 -25.28 15.84 2.63
N ARG A 483 -26.30 16.64 2.93
CA ARG A 483 -27.10 17.34 1.92
C ARG A 483 -26.28 18.37 1.14
N GLN A 484 -25.40 19.11 1.83
CA GLN A 484 -24.47 20.05 1.19
C GLN A 484 -23.52 19.31 0.24
N LEU A 485 -23.00 18.14 0.64
CA LEU A 485 -22.13 17.34 -0.21
C LEU A 485 -22.87 16.82 -1.45
N ASP A 486 -24.06 16.25 -1.27
CA ASP A 486 -24.92 15.78 -2.36
C ASP A 486 -25.15 16.90 -3.40
N GLN A 487 -25.55 18.09 -2.94
CA GLN A 487 -25.72 19.25 -3.82
C GLN A 487 -24.44 19.59 -4.60
N MET A 488 -23.26 19.56 -3.95
CA MET A 488 -21.99 19.85 -4.63
C MET A 488 -21.62 18.77 -5.65
N ILE A 489 -21.88 17.50 -5.35
CA ILE A 489 -21.66 16.38 -6.29
C ILE A 489 -22.49 16.61 -7.56
N TRP A 490 -23.78 16.92 -7.42
CA TRP A 490 -24.65 17.26 -8.56
C TRP A 490 -24.14 18.44 -9.38
N ARG A 491 -23.66 19.51 -8.71
CA ARG A 491 -23.08 20.67 -9.40
C ARG A 491 -21.79 20.34 -10.13
N ILE A 492 -20.95 19.46 -9.56
CA ILE A 492 -19.74 18.95 -10.21
C ILE A 492 -20.11 18.15 -11.46
N TYR A 493 -21.00 17.17 -11.37
CA TYR A 493 -21.39 16.36 -12.53
C TYR A 493 -22.05 17.19 -13.63
N ASN A 494 -22.97 18.10 -13.27
CA ASN A 494 -23.55 19.03 -14.23
C ASN A 494 -22.48 19.85 -14.95
N LYS A 495 -21.44 20.32 -14.24
CA LYS A 495 -20.35 21.06 -14.85
C LYS A 495 -19.53 20.23 -15.83
N LEU A 496 -19.24 18.98 -15.47
CA LEU A 496 -18.51 18.04 -16.33
C LEU A 496 -19.33 17.63 -17.54
N ASP A 497 -20.65 17.61 -17.42
CA ASP A 497 -21.55 17.32 -18.53
C ASP A 497 -21.45 18.38 -19.63
N HIS A 498 -21.57 19.64 -19.24
CA HIS A 498 -21.56 20.78 -20.15
C HIS A 498 -20.16 21.22 -20.62
N SER A 499 -19.07 20.66 -20.09
CA SER A 499 -17.70 21.07 -20.43
C SER A 499 -16.80 19.89 -20.81
N GLN A 500 -16.85 19.48 -22.08
CA GLN A 500 -15.97 18.44 -22.61
C GLN A 500 -14.47 18.79 -22.45
N MET A 501 -14.11 20.07 -22.57
CA MET A 501 -12.74 20.54 -22.35
C MET A 501 -12.28 20.33 -20.90
N LEU A 502 -13.11 20.68 -19.92
CA LEU A 502 -12.79 20.43 -18.51
C LEU A 502 -12.69 18.93 -18.25
N ARG A 503 -13.65 18.15 -18.77
CA ARG A 503 -13.66 16.68 -18.63
C ARG A 503 -12.38 16.04 -19.15
N LYS A 504 -11.92 16.42 -20.35
CA LYS A 504 -10.65 15.96 -20.93
C LYS A 504 -9.42 16.49 -20.17
N ASN A 505 -9.52 17.65 -19.54
CA ASN A 505 -8.43 18.23 -18.74
C ASN A 505 -8.23 17.51 -17.40
N ILE A 506 -9.32 17.07 -16.76
CA ILE A 506 -9.27 16.38 -15.48
C ILE A 506 -9.19 14.86 -15.60
N SER A 507 -9.61 14.29 -16.73
CA SER A 507 -9.55 12.84 -16.95
C SER A 507 -8.10 12.36 -16.88
N ARG A 508 -7.88 11.24 -16.18
CA ARG A 508 -6.56 10.62 -15.97
C ARG A 508 -5.55 11.43 -15.15
N ASN A 509 -5.96 12.56 -14.54
CA ASN A 509 -5.10 13.39 -13.68
C ASN A 509 -5.54 13.36 -12.21
N LEU A 510 -4.59 13.58 -11.30
CA LEU A 510 -4.88 13.75 -9.88
C LEU A 510 -5.34 15.19 -9.60
N ILE A 511 -6.61 15.33 -9.30
CA ILE A 511 -7.22 16.61 -8.98
C ILE A 511 -6.95 16.91 -7.51
N ARG A 512 -6.20 17.98 -7.23
CA ARG A 512 -6.03 18.52 -5.87
C ARG A 512 -6.45 19.98 -5.85
N VAL A 513 -7.13 20.40 -4.79
CA VAL A 513 -7.55 21.79 -4.59
C VAL A 513 -6.34 22.73 -4.63
N ALA A 514 -5.22 22.34 -4.00
CA ALA A 514 -3.98 23.11 -4.06
C ALA A 514 -3.40 23.23 -5.48
N ALA A 515 -3.40 22.15 -6.27
CA ALA A 515 -2.88 22.15 -7.64
C ALA A 515 -3.78 22.97 -8.59
N LEU A 516 -5.10 22.93 -8.40
CA LEU A 516 -6.04 23.80 -9.11
C LEU A 516 -5.79 25.26 -8.76
N ALA A 517 -5.59 25.59 -7.48
CA ALA A 517 -5.26 26.95 -7.07
C ALA A 517 -3.94 27.45 -7.68
N ASP A 518 -2.93 26.58 -7.78
CA ASP A 518 -1.67 26.88 -8.49
C ASP A 518 -1.95 27.18 -9.96
N SER A 519 -2.62 26.26 -10.68
CA SER A 519 -2.92 26.43 -12.10
C SER A 519 -3.76 27.69 -12.38
N LEU A 520 -4.73 28.00 -11.52
CA LEU A 520 -5.53 29.21 -11.64
C LEU A 520 -4.65 30.45 -11.42
N SER A 521 -3.79 30.46 -10.40
CA SER A 521 -2.90 31.60 -10.13
C SER A 521 -1.93 31.87 -11.29
N GLU A 522 -1.37 30.82 -11.89
CA GLU A 522 -0.47 30.91 -13.05
C GLU A 522 -1.19 31.47 -14.28
N LYS A 523 -2.43 31.05 -14.55
CA LYS A 523 -3.24 31.54 -15.69
C LYS A 523 -3.64 33.01 -15.59
N ILE A 524 -3.47 33.61 -14.41
CA ILE A 524 -3.92 34.98 -14.12
C ILE A 524 -2.76 35.96 -14.12
N SER A 525 -1.56 35.56 -13.69
CA SER A 525 -0.43 36.49 -13.61
C SER A 525 0.87 35.79 -13.93
N ASP A 526 1.78 36.47 -14.64
CA ASP A 526 3.17 36.01 -14.85
C ASP A 526 4.11 36.48 -13.73
N ASN A 527 3.65 37.38 -12.85
CA ASN A 527 4.44 37.86 -11.74
C ASN A 527 4.35 36.88 -10.54
N ALA A 528 5.49 36.32 -10.14
CA ALA A 528 5.59 35.34 -9.07
C ALA A 528 5.00 35.82 -7.72
N ASP A 529 5.16 37.10 -7.36
CA ASP A 529 4.60 37.64 -6.11
C ASP A 529 3.08 37.79 -6.18
N ALA A 530 2.56 38.19 -7.35
CA ALA A 530 1.12 38.28 -7.59
C ALA A 530 0.47 36.88 -7.58
N GLN A 531 1.08 35.90 -8.26
CA GLN A 531 0.67 34.49 -8.22
C GLN A 531 0.58 33.98 -6.78
N LYS A 532 1.61 34.23 -5.96
CA LYS A 532 1.65 33.81 -4.55
C LYS A 532 0.53 34.43 -3.71
N LYS A 533 0.20 35.71 -3.94
CA LYS A 533 -0.93 36.38 -3.28
C LYS A 533 -2.27 35.80 -3.70
N ILE A 534 -2.49 35.60 -5.00
CA ILE A 534 -3.72 35.00 -5.56
C ILE A 534 -3.91 33.59 -5.01
N ARG A 535 -2.87 32.76 -5.07
CA ARG A 535 -2.85 31.41 -4.51
C ARG A 535 -3.25 31.42 -3.04
N LYS A 536 -2.68 32.33 -2.24
CA LYS A 536 -3.02 32.46 -0.81
C LYS A 536 -4.51 32.75 -0.61
N SER A 537 -5.10 33.66 -1.40
CA SER A 537 -6.53 33.95 -1.32
C SER A 537 -7.41 32.76 -1.70
N LEU A 538 -7.06 32.03 -2.77
CA LEU A 538 -7.75 30.81 -3.18
C LEU A 538 -7.67 29.73 -2.08
N MET A 539 -6.50 29.54 -1.48
CA MET A 539 -6.32 28.56 -0.40
C MET A 539 -7.03 28.97 0.89
N ASN A 540 -7.10 30.26 1.21
CA ASN A 540 -7.89 30.74 2.35
C ASN A 540 -9.37 30.37 2.18
N TYR A 541 -9.93 30.62 0.99
CA TYR A 541 -11.29 30.18 0.67
C TYR A 541 -11.43 28.66 0.77
N ALA A 542 -10.52 27.90 0.16
CA ALA A 542 -10.57 26.44 0.16
C ALA A 542 -10.51 25.80 1.56
N ASN A 543 -9.86 26.45 2.52
CA ASN A 543 -9.76 25.95 3.89
C ASN A 543 -11.06 26.12 4.69
N GLU A 544 -11.84 27.18 4.43
CA GLU A 544 -13.09 27.48 5.14
C GLU A 544 -14.17 28.03 4.18
N PRO A 545 -14.60 27.26 3.16
CA PRO A 545 -15.36 27.78 2.01
C PRO A 545 -16.79 28.23 2.34
N TYR A 546 -17.32 27.80 3.49
CA TYR A 546 -18.62 28.20 4.02
C TYR A 546 -18.53 29.43 4.94
N GLN A 547 -17.35 29.73 5.50
CA GLN A 547 -17.12 30.84 6.43
C GLN A 547 -16.29 31.97 5.83
N ASP A 548 -15.81 31.83 4.59
CA ASP A 548 -15.03 32.87 3.92
C ASP A 548 -15.82 34.19 3.83
N PRO A 549 -15.34 35.28 4.49
CA PRO A 549 -16.09 36.53 4.61
C PRO A 549 -16.22 37.26 3.27
N THR A 550 -15.39 36.91 2.29
CA THR A 550 -15.23 37.63 1.02
C THR A 550 -16.06 37.02 -0.11
N LEU A 551 -16.09 35.68 -0.15
CA LEU A 551 -16.58 34.91 -1.29
C LEU A 551 -17.82 34.07 -0.96
N ALA A 552 -18.04 33.64 0.29
CA ALA A 552 -19.11 32.69 0.61
C ALA A 552 -20.47 33.12 0.06
N SER A 553 -20.88 34.37 0.33
CA SER A 553 -22.15 34.94 -0.15
C SER A 553 -22.27 35.06 -1.68
N ILE A 554 -21.16 35.23 -2.40
CA ILE A 554 -21.17 35.28 -3.87
C ILE A 554 -21.25 33.88 -4.44
N VAL A 555 -20.57 32.93 -3.80
CA VAL A 555 -20.60 31.52 -4.18
C VAL A 555 -21.97 30.90 -3.92
N ASP A 556 -22.66 31.27 -2.84
CA ASP A 556 -24.04 30.81 -2.58
C ASP A 556 -24.96 31.21 -3.75
N LYS A 557 -24.88 32.48 -4.18
CA LYS A 557 -25.60 32.96 -5.37
C LYS A 557 -25.19 32.23 -6.64
N LEU A 558 -23.91 31.90 -6.80
CA LEU A 558 -23.41 31.15 -7.96
C LEU A 558 -24.02 29.73 -8.03
N ILE A 559 -24.15 29.07 -6.89
CA ILE A 559 -24.69 27.70 -6.77
C ILE A 559 -26.21 27.66 -7.02
N GLU A 560 -26.91 28.71 -6.60
CA GLU A 560 -28.37 28.87 -6.81
C GLU A 560 -28.73 29.31 -8.23
N THR A 561 -27.82 30.01 -8.92
CA THR A 561 -28.08 30.53 -10.27
C THR A 561 -27.98 29.42 -11.31
N GLU A 562 -29.00 29.24 -12.15
CA GLU A 562 -28.97 28.29 -13.29
C GLU A 562 -28.64 28.96 -14.63
N ASN A 563 -28.86 30.28 -14.75
CA ASN A 563 -28.57 31.04 -15.97
C ASN A 563 -27.05 31.19 -16.21
N ILE A 564 -26.59 30.81 -17.41
CA ILE A 564 -25.17 30.79 -17.80
C ILE A 564 -24.53 32.19 -17.79
N GLU A 565 -25.21 33.20 -18.32
CA GLU A 565 -24.68 34.58 -18.36
C GLU A 565 -24.57 35.18 -16.96
N ALA A 566 -25.56 34.93 -16.10
CA ALA A 566 -25.53 35.36 -14.71
C ALA A 566 -24.39 34.67 -13.93
N LYS A 567 -24.16 33.37 -14.15
CA LYS A 567 -23.00 32.66 -13.61
C LYS A 567 -21.69 33.27 -14.08
N GLN A 568 -21.54 33.58 -15.37
CA GLN A 568 -20.34 34.23 -15.89
C GLN A 568 -20.09 35.59 -15.24
N LYS A 569 -21.12 36.41 -15.02
CA LYS A 569 -21.01 37.69 -14.29
C LYS A 569 -20.52 37.49 -12.86
N LEU A 570 -21.05 36.48 -12.15
CA LEU A 570 -20.61 36.13 -10.80
C LEU A 570 -19.17 35.61 -10.77
N LEU A 571 -18.78 34.72 -11.68
CA LEU A 571 -17.41 34.24 -11.82
C LEU A 571 -16.43 35.36 -12.15
N THR A 572 -16.83 36.32 -13.00
CA THR A 572 -16.06 37.52 -13.30
C THR A 572 -15.90 38.41 -12.06
N LYS A 573 -16.94 38.52 -11.22
CA LYS A 573 -16.88 39.24 -9.94
C LYS A 573 -15.98 38.55 -8.92
N ILE A 574 -16.01 37.21 -8.86
CA ILE A 574 -15.11 36.42 -8.01
C ILE A 574 -13.66 36.63 -8.47
N THR A 575 -13.44 36.52 -9.77
CA THR A 575 -12.17 36.80 -10.47
C THR A 575 -11.68 38.21 -10.13
N SER A 576 -12.46 39.27 -10.30
CA SER A 576 -12.00 40.63 -9.99
C SER A 576 -11.67 40.84 -8.50
N LYS A 577 -12.49 40.30 -7.59
CA LYS A 577 -12.26 40.38 -6.14
C LYS A 577 -11.01 39.60 -5.68
N LEU A 578 -10.77 38.43 -6.26
CA LEU A 578 -9.62 37.60 -5.92
C LEU A 578 -8.30 38.10 -6.52
N LEU A 579 -8.35 38.67 -7.73
CA LEU A 579 -7.18 38.76 -8.59
C LEU A 579 -6.48 40.11 -8.63
N LYS A 580 -7.19 41.22 -8.37
CA LYS A 580 -6.64 42.58 -8.60
C LYS A 580 -5.88 42.69 -9.96
N GLY A 581 -6.27 41.93 -10.99
CA GLY A 581 -5.56 41.74 -12.26
C GLY A 581 -6.42 41.03 -13.33
N THR A 582 -5.93 40.93 -14.58
CA THR A 582 -6.66 40.41 -15.76
C THR A 582 -6.20 39.00 -16.19
N ILE A 583 -7.12 38.19 -16.72
CA ILE A 583 -6.79 36.86 -17.30
C ILE A 583 -5.81 37.05 -18.47
N GLN A 584 -4.77 36.21 -18.54
CA GLN A 584 -3.77 36.31 -19.59
C GLN A 584 -4.36 36.09 -21.00
N PRO A 585 -3.86 36.79 -22.04
CA PRO A 585 -4.40 36.69 -23.41
C PRO A 585 -4.34 35.29 -24.01
N ARG A 586 -3.34 34.49 -23.62
CA ARG A 586 -3.11 33.13 -24.14
C ARG A 586 -4.01 32.07 -23.49
N VAL A 587 -4.75 32.43 -22.44
CA VAL A 587 -5.57 31.49 -21.68
C VAL A 587 -6.98 31.43 -22.27
N ASN A 588 -7.44 30.22 -22.58
CA ASN A 588 -8.83 29.99 -22.97
C ASN A 588 -9.76 30.36 -21.79
N ARG A 589 -10.57 31.41 -21.99
CA ARG A 589 -11.45 31.97 -20.94
C ARG A 589 -12.52 30.99 -20.48
N ASP A 590 -13.10 30.22 -21.38
CA ASP A 590 -14.16 29.25 -21.06
C ASP A 590 -13.61 28.13 -20.18
N LEU A 591 -12.44 27.59 -20.52
CA LEU A 591 -11.76 26.60 -19.71
C LEU A 591 -11.35 27.17 -18.35
N PHE A 592 -10.85 28.41 -18.30
CA PHE A 592 -10.50 29.07 -17.04
C PHE A 592 -11.70 29.20 -16.11
N TYR A 593 -12.83 29.72 -16.60
CA TYR A 593 -14.04 29.84 -15.79
C TYR A 593 -14.60 28.48 -15.39
N ALA A 594 -14.53 27.48 -16.26
CA ALA A 594 -14.92 26.12 -15.92
C ALA A 594 -14.05 25.53 -14.79
N GLN A 595 -12.74 25.75 -14.82
CA GLN A 595 -11.84 25.32 -13.76
C GLN A 595 -12.04 26.08 -12.44
N LEU A 596 -12.33 27.39 -12.50
CA LEU A 596 -12.63 28.19 -11.31
C LEU A 596 -13.94 27.74 -10.66
N GLU A 597 -14.99 27.54 -11.46
CA GLU A 597 -16.28 27.04 -10.98
C GLU A 597 -16.12 25.63 -10.35
N PHE A 598 -15.36 24.75 -11.02
CA PHE A 598 -15.05 23.42 -10.49
C PHE A 598 -14.22 23.48 -9.20
N PHE A 599 -13.21 24.35 -9.10
CA PHE A 599 -12.42 24.57 -7.89
C PHE A 599 -13.32 24.99 -6.70
N ILE A 600 -14.28 25.86 -6.94
CA ILE A 600 -15.23 26.33 -5.91
C ILE A 600 -16.10 25.17 -5.40
N TYR A 601 -16.71 24.40 -6.31
CA TYR A 601 -17.55 23.27 -5.93
C TYR A 601 -16.75 22.18 -5.22
N LEU A 602 -15.56 21.86 -5.73
CA LEU A 602 -14.68 20.87 -5.12
C LEU A 602 -14.21 21.32 -3.73
N SER A 603 -13.92 22.61 -3.51
CA SER A 603 -13.54 23.13 -2.20
C SER A 603 -14.66 22.93 -1.17
N ARG A 604 -15.91 23.23 -1.54
CA ARG A 604 -17.08 22.98 -0.67
C ARG A 604 -17.32 21.50 -0.41
N ALA A 605 -17.21 20.67 -1.45
CA ALA A 605 -17.31 19.22 -1.31
C ALA A 605 -16.24 18.66 -0.38
N GLU A 606 -14.97 19.07 -0.54
CA GLU A 606 -13.87 18.62 0.30
C GLU A 606 -14.04 19.01 1.77
N GLU A 607 -14.59 20.18 2.07
CA GLU A 607 -14.90 20.58 3.46
C GLU A 607 -16.00 19.69 4.08
N CYS A 608 -17.05 19.36 3.32
CA CYS A 608 -18.07 18.42 3.78
C CYS A 608 -17.51 17.01 3.96
N ILE A 609 -16.66 16.55 3.03
CA ILE A 609 -15.96 15.26 3.14
C ILE A 609 -15.10 15.26 4.41
N LYS A 610 -14.27 16.28 4.64
CA LYS A 610 -13.46 16.40 5.88
C LYS A 610 -14.32 16.33 7.13
N PHE A 611 -15.45 17.02 7.16
CA PHE A 611 -16.38 16.93 8.30
C PHE A 611 -16.93 15.51 8.48
N ILE A 612 -17.45 14.91 7.41
CA ILE A 612 -17.99 13.55 7.41
C ILE A 612 -16.92 12.58 7.91
N LEU A 613 -15.70 12.72 7.41
CA LEU A 613 -14.54 11.94 7.81
C LEU A 613 -14.29 12.03 9.32
N THR A 614 -14.27 13.23 9.88
CA THR A 614 -14.00 13.41 11.32
C THR A 614 -15.15 12.97 12.23
N SER A 615 -16.40 13.05 11.76
CA SER A 615 -17.61 12.83 12.57
C SER A 615 -18.18 11.41 12.43
N PHE A 616 -17.75 10.64 11.42
CA PHE A 616 -18.36 9.36 11.05
C PHE A 616 -18.39 8.35 12.19
N ALA A 617 -17.29 8.13 12.92
CA ALA A 617 -17.24 7.13 13.99
C ALA A 617 -18.25 7.41 15.11
N MET A 618 -18.46 8.68 15.45
CA MET A 618 -19.46 9.09 16.44
C MET A 618 -20.88 8.87 15.92
N ILE A 619 -21.14 9.28 14.67
CA ILE A 619 -22.45 9.12 14.04
C ILE A 619 -22.79 7.64 13.85
N GLN A 620 -21.83 6.83 13.43
CA GLN A 620 -21.98 5.39 13.28
C GLN A 620 -22.42 4.74 14.59
N ALA A 621 -21.73 5.04 15.69
CA ALA A 621 -22.08 4.53 17.02
C ALA A 621 -23.48 5.00 17.47
N LYS A 622 -23.86 6.24 17.12
CA LYS A 622 -25.11 6.87 17.54
C LYS A 622 -26.33 6.40 16.75
N LEU A 623 -26.19 6.26 15.44
CA LEU A 623 -27.26 5.84 14.53
C LEU A 623 -27.30 4.32 14.32
N GLY A 624 -26.23 3.60 14.68
CA GLY A 624 -26.10 2.16 14.42
C GLY A 624 -25.84 1.85 12.94
N MET A 625 -25.06 2.69 12.25
CA MET A 625 -24.80 2.54 10.82
C MET A 625 -23.94 1.30 10.51
N SER A 626 -24.32 0.59 9.46
CA SER A 626 -23.64 -0.59 8.90
C SER A 626 -22.76 -0.27 7.69
N ALA A 627 -22.93 0.89 7.04
CA ALA A 627 -22.09 1.31 5.94
C ALA A 627 -20.64 1.43 6.39
N ASP A 628 -19.76 0.68 5.73
CA ASP A 628 -18.32 0.82 5.89
C ASP A 628 -17.85 2.07 5.12
N PHE A 629 -18.04 3.26 5.70
CA PHE A 629 -17.20 4.44 5.44
C PHE A 629 -15.80 4.28 6.10
N SER A 630 -15.71 3.23 6.94
CA SER A 630 -14.57 2.71 7.71
C SER A 630 -13.25 2.49 6.97
N PRO A 631 -13.16 2.15 5.66
CA PRO A 631 -11.89 1.83 5.04
C PRO A 631 -10.86 2.97 5.09
N LEU A 632 -11.32 4.23 5.18
CA LEU A 632 -10.49 5.42 5.40
C LEU A 632 -9.95 5.53 6.84
N PHE A 633 -10.65 4.93 7.82
CA PHE A 633 -10.41 5.14 9.25
C PHE A 633 -9.78 3.97 9.98
N THR A 634 -10.17 2.73 9.68
CA THR A 634 -9.83 1.59 10.55
C THR A 634 -8.34 1.33 10.57
N MET A 635 -7.70 1.26 9.39
CA MET A 635 -6.26 1.09 9.34
C MET A 635 -5.50 2.31 9.85
N GLN A 636 -5.92 3.52 9.51
CA GLN A 636 -5.23 4.68 10.08
C GLN A 636 -5.30 4.68 11.60
N LYS A 637 -6.47 4.44 12.21
CA LYS A 637 -6.63 4.43 13.67
C LYS A 637 -5.76 3.37 14.34
N ASP A 638 -5.70 2.17 13.77
CA ASP A 638 -4.90 1.07 14.32
C ASP A 638 -3.41 1.36 14.25
N TYR A 639 -2.95 1.94 13.12
CA TYR A 639 -1.54 2.18 12.88
C TYR A 639 -1.05 3.56 13.34
N GLN A 640 -1.95 4.51 13.62
CA GLN A 640 -1.63 5.90 13.96
C GLN A 640 -0.60 6.03 15.09
N PRO A 641 -0.72 5.37 16.25
CA PRO A 641 0.20 5.58 17.37
C PRO A 641 1.68 5.36 17.04
N PHE A 642 1.98 4.50 16.07
CA PHE A 642 3.35 4.11 15.73
C PHE A 642 3.72 4.42 14.26
N MET A 643 2.75 4.82 13.44
CA MET A 643 2.98 5.27 12.07
C MET A 643 3.44 6.73 12.05
N LYS A 644 4.49 6.99 11.27
CA LYS A 644 4.94 8.32 10.89
C LYS A 644 3.99 8.92 9.87
N GLU A 645 3.47 10.10 10.16
CA GLU A 645 2.56 10.83 9.28
C GLU A 645 3.19 11.10 7.91
N ALA A 646 2.36 11.22 6.86
CA ALA A 646 2.77 11.64 5.53
C ALA A 646 3.71 12.86 5.56
N MET A 647 4.78 12.82 4.76
CA MET A 647 5.80 13.87 4.75
C MET A 647 5.25 15.25 4.34
N THR A 648 4.14 15.27 3.59
CA THR A 648 3.41 16.47 3.16
C THR A 648 2.35 16.94 4.16
N GLY A 649 2.17 16.21 5.27
CA GLY A 649 0.90 16.12 5.98
C GLY A 649 -0.09 15.24 5.21
N THR A 650 -1.15 14.76 5.87
CA THR A 650 -2.19 13.96 5.23
C THR A 650 -2.71 14.69 3.99
N MET A 651 -2.52 14.07 2.83
CA MET A 651 -2.89 14.67 1.54
C MET A 651 -4.11 13.95 0.99
N ILE A 652 -5.11 14.74 0.59
CA ILE A 652 -6.29 14.27 -0.12
C ILE A 652 -6.22 14.77 -1.57
N GLY A 653 -6.57 13.90 -2.51
CA GLY A 653 -6.79 14.23 -3.91
C GLY A 653 -7.92 13.39 -4.50
N TYR A 654 -8.27 13.69 -5.75
CA TYR A 654 -9.36 13.02 -6.45
C TYR A 654 -8.91 12.57 -7.84
N LYS A 655 -9.42 11.45 -8.33
CA LYS A 655 -9.28 11.01 -9.73
C LYS A 655 -10.66 10.86 -10.34
N TYR A 656 -10.84 11.40 -11.53
CA TYR A 656 -12.06 11.19 -12.33
C TYR A 656 -11.79 10.08 -13.34
N ASP A 657 -12.41 8.92 -13.11
CA ASP A 657 -12.21 7.70 -13.90
C ASP A 657 -13.42 7.45 -14.80
N MET A 658 -13.21 7.57 -16.11
CA MET A 658 -14.25 7.47 -17.13
C MET A 658 -13.84 6.38 -18.12
N LYS A 659 -14.68 5.34 -18.29
CA LYS A 659 -14.41 4.27 -19.25
C LYS A 659 -14.81 4.72 -20.65
N ASP A 660 -14.20 4.11 -21.66
CA ASP A 660 -14.54 4.39 -23.05
C ASP A 660 -15.99 4.00 -23.34
N GLY A 661 -16.76 4.95 -23.86
CA GLY A 661 -18.20 4.81 -24.13
C GLY A 661 -19.14 5.28 -23.01
N ASP A 662 -18.62 5.56 -21.80
CA ASP A 662 -19.45 6.08 -20.70
C ASP A 662 -19.75 7.58 -20.88
N VAL A 663 -21.00 7.97 -20.58
CA VAL A 663 -21.43 9.39 -20.58
C VAL A 663 -20.86 10.15 -19.38
N THR A 664 -20.62 9.46 -18.26
CA THR A 664 -20.09 10.01 -17.00
C THR A 664 -19.16 9.02 -16.32
N GLY A 665 -18.01 9.48 -15.83
CA GLY A 665 -17.10 8.71 -14.98
C GLY A 665 -17.44 8.73 -13.48
N SER A 666 -16.63 8.05 -12.68
CA SER A 666 -16.72 7.99 -11.22
C SER A 666 -15.54 8.74 -10.56
N PHE A 667 -15.78 9.31 -9.38
CA PHE A 667 -14.73 9.96 -8.60
C PHE A 667 -14.14 9.01 -7.56
N LYS A 668 -12.81 8.90 -7.59
CA LYS A 668 -12.01 8.22 -6.58
C LYS A 668 -11.32 9.23 -5.68
N LEU A 669 -11.40 9.04 -4.37
CA LEU A 669 -10.62 9.77 -3.37
C LEU A 669 -9.29 9.06 -3.17
N VAL A 670 -8.20 9.79 -3.31
CA VAL A 670 -6.84 9.33 -3.07
C VAL A 670 -6.35 9.97 -1.79
N GLU A 671 -5.87 9.15 -0.85
CA GLU A 671 -5.37 9.61 0.43
C GLU A 671 -3.94 9.10 0.68
N TYR A 672 -3.02 10.01 0.96
CA TYR A 672 -1.67 9.70 1.45
C TYR A 672 -1.59 10.02 2.94
N ALA A 673 -1.58 8.98 3.76
CA ALA A 673 -1.73 9.09 5.21
C ALA A 673 -0.42 8.97 6.01
N GLY A 674 0.54 8.20 5.51
CA GLY A 674 1.73 7.84 6.28
C GLY A 674 2.84 7.19 5.48
N VAL A 675 4.01 7.06 6.12
CA VAL A 675 5.20 6.45 5.54
C VAL A 675 5.24 4.96 5.88
N GLY A 676 4.58 4.13 5.06
CA GLY A 676 4.39 2.70 5.31
C GLY A 676 5.68 1.90 5.47
N ARG A 677 6.71 2.14 4.66
CA ARG A 677 8.00 1.44 4.76
C ARG A 677 8.68 1.57 6.12
N LEU A 678 8.44 2.66 6.84
CA LEU A 678 9.02 2.85 8.17
C LEU A 678 8.30 2.01 9.22
N LEU A 679 7.05 1.64 8.99
CA LEU A 679 6.35 0.65 9.82
C LEU A 679 7.06 -0.71 9.73
N LEU A 680 7.38 -1.18 8.51
CA LEU A 680 8.17 -2.40 8.31
C LEU A 680 9.54 -2.32 8.97
N HIS A 681 10.24 -1.20 8.78
CA HIS A 681 11.58 -0.99 9.36
C HIS A 681 11.57 -0.96 10.89
N ASP A 682 10.60 -0.28 11.49
CA ASP A 682 10.52 -0.08 12.94
C ASP A 682 9.77 -1.22 13.65
N TRP A 683 9.28 -2.23 12.89
CA TRP A 683 8.45 -3.30 13.44
C TRP A 683 9.13 -4.04 14.59
N HIS A 684 10.45 -4.25 14.58
CA HIS A 684 11.16 -4.93 15.68
C HIS A 684 11.15 -4.19 17.03
N ARG A 685 10.75 -2.90 17.06
CA ARG A 685 10.86 -2.02 18.25
C ARG A 685 9.61 -1.19 18.59
N VAL A 686 8.47 -1.44 17.94
CA VAL A 686 7.22 -0.66 18.09
C VAL A 686 6.79 -0.45 19.55
N TYR A 687 6.94 -1.45 20.43
CA TYR A 687 6.59 -1.36 21.86
C TYR A 687 7.80 -1.37 22.80
N GLU A 688 9.00 -1.20 22.27
CA GLU A 688 10.22 -1.15 23.10
C GLU A 688 10.17 0.08 24.00
N ASP A 689 9.83 1.26 23.44
CA ASP A 689 9.73 2.50 24.21
C ASP A 689 8.46 2.55 25.08
N SER A 690 7.29 2.15 24.56
CA SER A 690 6.02 2.30 25.31
C SER A 690 5.85 1.30 26.44
N ASP A 691 6.23 0.04 26.20
CA ASP A 691 5.91 -1.12 27.05
C ASP A 691 7.14 -1.83 27.59
N GLN A 692 8.36 -1.43 27.18
CA GLN A 692 9.61 -2.13 27.52
C GLN A 692 9.63 -3.59 27.04
N LYS A 693 8.89 -3.87 25.96
CA LYS A 693 8.77 -5.21 25.37
C LYS A 693 9.50 -5.28 24.04
N ARG A 694 10.41 -6.25 23.91
CA ARG A 694 11.17 -6.47 22.66
C ARG A 694 10.30 -7.10 21.59
N GLY A 695 10.46 -6.67 20.35
CA GLY A 695 9.85 -7.29 19.17
C GLY A 695 10.72 -8.40 18.57
N PRO A 696 10.24 -9.03 17.49
CA PRO A 696 10.96 -10.08 16.78
C PRO A 696 12.19 -9.53 16.04
N ALA A 697 13.14 -10.40 15.73
CA ALA A 697 14.15 -10.09 14.72
C ALA A 697 13.52 -10.12 13.31
N LEU A 698 13.78 -9.09 12.50
CA LEU A 698 13.32 -9.02 11.12
C LEU A 698 14.46 -9.39 10.18
N ILE A 699 14.28 -10.45 9.41
CA ILE A 699 15.29 -10.94 8.47
C ILE A 699 14.79 -10.65 7.06
N PHE A 700 15.39 -9.63 6.44
CA PHE A 700 15.09 -9.21 5.07
C PHE A 700 15.92 -10.01 4.09
N LEU A 701 15.25 -10.62 3.10
CA LEU A 701 15.89 -11.29 1.97
C LEU A 701 15.45 -10.65 0.67
N SER A 702 16.41 -10.32 -0.21
CA SER A 702 16.10 -9.86 -1.56
C SER A 702 17.29 -10.04 -2.51
N GLY A 703 16.98 -10.21 -3.80
CA GLY A 703 17.97 -10.20 -4.88
C GLY A 703 18.16 -8.87 -5.59
N THR A 704 17.40 -7.84 -5.20
CA THR A 704 17.45 -6.52 -5.84
C THR A 704 17.45 -5.36 -4.85
N SER A 705 17.41 -5.63 -3.54
CA SER A 705 17.38 -4.58 -2.51
C SER A 705 18.70 -3.84 -2.31
N TYR A 706 19.81 -4.36 -2.83
CA TYR A 706 21.08 -3.64 -2.85
C TYR A 706 21.21 -2.85 -4.16
N ALA A 707 20.42 -1.79 -4.26
CA ALA A 707 20.44 -0.82 -5.35
C ALA A 707 20.85 0.55 -4.79
N PRO A 708 22.15 0.84 -4.61
CA PRO A 708 22.59 2.09 -4.00
C PRO A 708 22.11 3.29 -4.82
N ASP A 709 21.55 4.30 -4.16
CA ASP A 709 20.86 5.46 -4.73
C ASP A 709 19.45 5.20 -5.32
N SER A 710 18.90 3.97 -5.24
CA SER A 710 17.53 3.70 -5.68
C SER A 710 16.51 4.25 -4.69
N ALA A 711 15.58 5.08 -5.17
CA ALA A 711 14.51 5.60 -4.33
C ALA A 711 13.43 4.55 -3.97
N HIS A 712 13.28 3.54 -4.81
CA HIS A 712 12.16 2.61 -4.77
C HIS A 712 12.52 1.26 -4.16
N TYR A 713 13.73 0.78 -4.43
CA TYR A 713 14.11 -0.60 -4.16
C TYR A 713 15.19 -0.75 -3.08
N HIS A 714 15.87 0.33 -2.68
CA HIS A 714 16.88 0.26 -1.64
C HIS A 714 16.25 0.06 -0.25
N LEU A 715 16.76 -0.91 0.51
CA LEU A 715 16.48 -1.06 1.93
C LEU A 715 17.49 -0.25 2.73
N ASN A 716 17.00 0.57 3.67
CA ASN A 716 17.88 1.34 4.57
C ASN A 716 18.72 0.45 5.50
N THR A 717 18.30 -0.81 5.70
CA THR A 717 19.10 -1.81 6.41
C THR A 717 20.20 -2.30 5.47
N GLY A 718 21.45 -1.87 5.71
CA GLY A 718 22.61 -2.35 4.96
C GLY A 718 22.74 -3.88 5.05
N SER A 719 23.00 -4.53 3.91
CA SER A 719 23.31 -5.96 3.88
C SER A 719 24.62 -6.18 4.64
N LYS A 720 24.63 -7.14 5.56
CA LYS A 720 25.85 -7.60 6.24
C LYS A 720 26.24 -9.01 5.85
N TRP A 721 25.36 -9.66 5.09
CA TRP A 721 25.42 -11.09 4.80
C TRP A 721 25.11 -11.32 3.33
N ILE A 722 25.85 -12.22 2.70
CA ILE A 722 25.66 -12.61 1.29
C ILE A 722 25.32 -14.09 1.23
N LEU A 723 24.25 -14.39 0.51
CA LEU A 723 23.89 -15.73 0.10
C LEU A 723 24.46 -16.01 -1.30
N LYS A 724 25.40 -16.96 -1.39
CA LYS A 724 26.03 -17.39 -2.64
C LYS A 724 25.52 -18.76 -3.05
N ALA A 725 25.45 -18.96 -4.37
CA ALA A 725 25.30 -20.28 -4.95
C ALA A 725 26.58 -20.68 -5.69
N ASP A 726 27.05 -21.90 -5.43
CA ASP A 726 28.22 -22.48 -6.09
C ASP A 726 27.82 -22.98 -7.50
N ARG A 727 27.77 -22.05 -8.46
CA ARG A 727 27.38 -22.32 -9.86
C ARG A 727 28.16 -21.41 -10.82
N ILE A 728 28.32 -21.88 -12.06
CA ILE A 728 28.85 -21.06 -13.16
C ILE A 728 27.86 -19.91 -13.43
N PRO A 729 28.32 -18.65 -13.48
CA PRO A 729 27.46 -17.51 -13.80
C PRO A 729 26.86 -17.65 -15.21
N PRO A 730 25.56 -17.40 -15.41
CA PRO A 730 24.93 -17.49 -16.73
C PRO A 730 25.38 -16.36 -17.66
N GLU A 731 25.43 -16.63 -18.96
CA GLU A 731 25.70 -15.63 -20.00
C GLU A 731 24.40 -14.91 -20.42
N ILE A 732 24.45 -13.59 -20.56
CA ILE A 732 23.33 -12.77 -21.04
C ILE A 732 23.75 -12.05 -22.32
N LYS A 733 23.16 -12.44 -23.45
CA LYS A 733 23.35 -11.75 -24.73
C LYS A 733 22.27 -10.69 -24.89
N MET A 734 22.68 -9.42 -24.93
CA MET A 734 21.77 -8.29 -25.10
C MET A 734 21.92 -7.67 -26.49
N THR A 735 20.79 -7.40 -27.13
CA THR A 735 20.72 -6.76 -28.44
C THR A 735 19.72 -5.61 -28.42
N PHE A 736 20.15 -4.42 -28.87
CA PHE A 736 19.25 -3.33 -29.21
C PHE A 736 18.89 -3.47 -30.69
N LYS A 737 17.61 -3.74 -30.97
CA LYS A 737 17.07 -4.08 -32.30
C LYS A 737 15.84 -3.23 -32.61
N PRO A 738 16.02 -1.96 -33.01
CA PRO A 738 14.91 -1.11 -33.40
C PRO A 738 14.32 -1.56 -34.74
N THR A 739 12.99 -1.53 -34.88
CA THR A 739 12.27 -1.88 -36.12
C THR A 739 12.03 -0.62 -36.96
N LEU A 740 12.14 -0.72 -38.29
CA LEU A 740 11.94 0.41 -39.20
C LEU A 740 10.46 0.82 -39.24
N ASN A 741 10.20 2.11 -39.37
CA ASN A 741 8.86 2.64 -39.56
C ASN A 741 8.52 2.67 -41.06
N ALA A 742 7.53 1.90 -41.51
CA ALA A 742 7.19 1.87 -42.93
C ALA A 742 6.49 3.16 -43.42
N ARG A 743 6.00 4.00 -42.51
CA ARG A 743 5.18 5.19 -42.79
C ARG A 743 5.94 6.50 -42.67
N HIS A 744 7.03 6.52 -41.90
CA HIS A 744 7.86 7.68 -41.63
C HIS A 744 9.33 7.30 -41.66
N ASP A 745 10.19 8.25 -41.99
CA ASP A 745 11.63 8.03 -41.93
C ASP A 745 12.09 7.76 -40.49
N GLY A 746 12.99 6.78 -40.31
CA GLY A 746 13.49 6.33 -39.00
C GLY A 746 12.83 5.06 -38.43
N PHE A 747 12.98 4.88 -37.11
CA PHE A 747 12.54 3.67 -36.40
C PHE A 747 11.19 3.84 -35.69
N LEU A 748 10.45 2.74 -35.52
CA LEU A 748 9.19 2.73 -34.78
C LEU A 748 9.41 3.15 -33.32
N GLU A 749 8.66 4.15 -32.90
CA GLU A 749 8.63 4.63 -31.52
C GLU A 749 7.27 4.27 -30.92
N ILE A 750 7.29 3.59 -29.78
CA ILE A 750 6.06 3.23 -29.07
C ILE A 750 5.96 4.14 -27.84
N SER A 751 7.03 4.21 -27.05
CA SER A 751 7.10 5.08 -25.89
C SER A 751 7.20 6.55 -26.26
N GLY A 752 6.54 7.42 -25.50
CA GLY A 752 6.52 8.87 -25.77
C GLY A 752 5.50 9.32 -26.82
N VAL A 753 4.88 8.39 -27.57
CA VAL A 753 3.77 8.70 -28.49
C VAL A 753 2.51 9.06 -27.68
N ARG A 754 1.95 10.25 -27.92
CA ARG A 754 0.79 10.76 -27.16
C ARG A 754 -0.57 10.28 -27.70
N ASN A 755 -0.65 9.97 -28.98
CA ASN A 755 -1.87 9.46 -29.61
C ASN A 755 -1.94 7.93 -29.44
N GLU A 756 -3.00 7.44 -28.80
CA GLU A 756 -3.17 6.01 -28.47
C GLU A 756 -3.39 5.13 -29.71
N GLU A 757 -4.06 5.63 -30.74
CA GLU A 757 -4.24 4.91 -32.01
C GLU A 757 -2.90 4.74 -32.72
N THR A 758 -2.16 5.83 -32.91
CA THR A 758 -0.82 5.78 -33.52
C THR A 758 0.12 4.87 -32.74
N ARG A 759 0.09 4.94 -31.41
CA ARG A 759 0.88 4.06 -30.54
C ARG A 759 0.52 2.58 -30.77
N SER A 760 -0.78 2.27 -30.83
CA SER A 760 -1.26 0.90 -31.03
C SER A 760 -0.90 0.36 -32.41
N GLU A 761 -0.99 1.20 -33.44
CA GLU A 761 -0.58 0.85 -34.80
C GLU A 761 0.93 0.59 -34.89
N ASN A 762 1.76 1.45 -34.29
CA ASN A 762 3.21 1.25 -34.25
C ASN A 762 3.58 -0.06 -33.55
N LEU A 763 2.93 -0.39 -32.42
CA LEU A 763 3.17 -1.63 -31.71
C LEU A 763 2.73 -2.86 -32.53
N PHE A 764 1.60 -2.78 -33.22
CA PHE A 764 1.14 -3.84 -34.13
C PHE A 764 2.16 -4.07 -35.26
N GLU A 765 2.62 -3.01 -35.93
CA GLU A 765 3.59 -3.08 -37.02
C GLU A 765 4.94 -3.66 -36.57
N MET A 766 5.44 -3.23 -35.41
CA MET A 766 6.65 -3.76 -34.80
C MET A 766 6.57 -5.29 -34.61
N VAL A 767 5.45 -5.80 -34.07
CA VAL A 767 5.30 -7.24 -33.85
C VAL A 767 5.22 -8.00 -35.17
N GLN A 768 4.59 -7.47 -36.21
CA GLN A 768 4.56 -8.10 -37.53
C GLN A 768 5.97 -8.30 -38.09
N GLN A 769 6.84 -7.29 -37.97
CA GLN A 769 8.23 -7.37 -38.42
C GLN A 769 9.05 -8.36 -37.57
N LEU A 770 8.82 -8.42 -36.26
CA LEU A 770 9.57 -9.28 -35.33
C LEU A 770 9.17 -10.77 -35.39
N LYS A 771 8.09 -11.16 -36.08
CA LYS A 771 7.65 -12.58 -36.15
C LYS A 771 8.75 -13.52 -36.65
N THR A 772 9.56 -13.08 -37.62
CA THR A 772 10.69 -13.87 -38.15
C THR A 772 11.79 -14.05 -37.11
N ASP A 773 12.12 -12.99 -36.36
CA ASP A 773 13.08 -13.05 -35.25
C ASP A 773 12.59 -13.97 -34.12
N ILE A 774 11.30 -13.88 -33.76
CA ILE A 774 10.70 -14.74 -32.73
C ILE A 774 10.79 -16.21 -33.17
N GLN A 775 10.49 -16.51 -34.43
CA GLN A 775 10.60 -17.86 -34.98
C GLN A 775 12.06 -18.37 -35.00
N TYR A 776 13.02 -17.50 -35.29
CA TYR A 776 14.44 -17.81 -35.20
C TYR A 776 14.86 -18.18 -33.77
N GLU A 777 14.45 -17.40 -32.78
CA GLU A 777 14.78 -17.65 -31.37
C GLU A 777 14.17 -18.97 -30.85
N ILE A 778 12.94 -19.31 -31.25
CA ILE A 778 12.34 -20.63 -30.95
C ILE A 778 13.20 -21.76 -31.52
N ASN A 779 13.66 -21.63 -32.76
CA ASN A 779 14.48 -22.65 -33.43
C ASN A 779 15.90 -22.75 -32.83
N HIS A 780 16.48 -21.61 -32.42
CA HIS A 780 17.78 -21.56 -31.73
C HIS A 780 17.76 -22.38 -30.45
N TRP A 781 16.74 -22.22 -29.60
CA TRP A 781 16.66 -23.00 -28.37
C TRP A 781 16.43 -24.50 -28.65
N LYS A 782 15.59 -24.83 -29.64
CA LYS A 782 15.42 -26.22 -30.09
C LYS A 782 16.73 -26.87 -30.55
N SER A 783 17.58 -26.15 -31.31
CA SER A 783 18.87 -26.70 -31.77
C SER A 783 19.90 -26.84 -30.66
N MET A 784 19.81 -26.04 -29.60
CA MET A 784 20.64 -26.14 -28.39
C MET A 784 20.20 -27.28 -27.45
N GLY A 785 19.24 -28.12 -27.86
CA GLY A 785 18.74 -29.25 -27.07
C GLY A 785 17.83 -28.86 -25.90
N ALA A 786 17.40 -27.60 -25.83
CA ALA A 786 16.50 -27.11 -24.79
C ALA A 786 15.33 -26.37 -25.45
N ALA A 787 14.15 -26.99 -25.58
CA ALA A 787 12.96 -26.39 -26.21
C ALA A 787 12.34 -25.26 -25.36
N ARG A 788 13.12 -24.20 -25.10
CA ARG A 788 12.76 -23.04 -24.30
C ARG A 788 11.89 -22.08 -25.10
N ARG A 789 10.99 -21.40 -24.39
CA ARG A 789 9.96 -20.53 -24.96
C ARG A 789 10.43 -19.08 -25.09
N VAL A 790 9.65 -18.28 -25.81
CA VAL A 790 9.89 -16.84 -26.01
C VAL A 790 8.86 -16.01 -25.24
N LEU A 791 9.32 -14.92 -24.64
CA LEU A 791 8.48 -13.98 -23.90
C LEU A 791 8.42 -12.62 -24.62
N LEU A 792 7.22 -12.10 -24.87
CA LEU A 792 7.01 -10.75 -25.39
C LEU A 792 6.47 -9.85 -24.28
N VAL A 793 7.16 -8.75 -24.01
CA VAL A 793 6.90 -7.90 -22.85
C VAL A 793 6.45 -6.50 -23.26
N THR A 794 5.27 -6.11 -22.77
CA THR A 794 4.68 -4.77 -22.93
C THR A 794 4.51 -4.08 -21.57
N ASN A 795 3.90 -2.89 -21.51
CA ASN A 795 3.64 -2.20 -20.23
C ASN A 795 2.20 -2.33 -19.70
N SER A 796 1.23 -2.66 -20.56
CA SER A 796 -0.19 -2.71 -20.20
C SER A 796 -0.91 -3.92 -20.80
N TYR A 797 -2.08 -4.25 -20.25
CA TYR A 797 -2.96 -5.27 -20.82
C TYR A 797 -3.54 -4.85 -22.18
N ASP A 798 -3.73 -3.55 -22.40
CA ASP A 798 -4.19 -3.01 -23.69
C ASP A 798 -3.13 -3.18 -24.78
N ASP A 799 -1.85 -2.97 -24.42
CA ASP A 799 -0.72 -3.28 -25.29
C ASP A 799 -0.66 -4.79 -25.58
N VAL A 800 -0.91 -5.65 -24.58
CA VAL A 800 -0.98 -7.12 -24.79
C VAL A 800 -2.09 -7.51 -25.76
N ALA A 801 -3.27 -6.92 -25.65
CA ALA A 801 -4.36 -7.15 -26.61
C ALA A 801 -3.96 -6.71 -28.03
N THR A 802 -3.21 -5.61 -28.15
CA THR A 802 -2.69 -5.13 -29.44
C THR A 802 -1.65 -6.07 -30.04
N VAL A 803 -0.71 -6.59 -29.25
CA VAL A 803 0.23 -7.63 -29.69
C VAL A 803 -0.52 -8.90 -30.09
N GLY A 804 -1.54 -9.32 -29.32
CA GLY A 804 -2.40 -10.46 -29.65
C GLY A 804 -3.08 -10.31 -31.01
N ARG A 805 -3.59 -9.12 -31.32
CA ARG A 805 -4.15 -8.81 -32.66
C ARG A 805 -3.16 -9.03 -33.79
N ALA A 806 -1.86 -8.83 -33.58
CA ALA A 806 -0.85 -9.05 -34.62
C ALA A 806 -0.66 -10.55 -34.95
N PHE A 807 -0.94 -11.44 -34.01
CA PHE A 807 -0.89 -12.90 -34.23
C PHE A 807 -2.23 -13.48 -34.72
N ARG A 808 -3.36 -12.90 -34.32
CA ARG A 808 -4.69 -13.37 -34.73
C ARG A 808 -4.85 -13.37 -36.26
N GLY A 809 -5.36 -14.46 -36.81
CA GLY A 809 -5.59 -14.64 -38.25
C GLY A 809 -4.39 -15.13 -39.05
N ASP A 810 -3.21 -15.29 -38.41
CA ASP A 810 -2.03 -15.88 -39.01
C ASP A 810 -1.95 -17.39 -38.70
N HIS A 811 -2.24 -18.23 -39.71
CA HIS A 811 -2.33 -19.68 -39.58
C HIS A 811 -1.01 -20.31 -39.07
N ASN A 812 0.14 -19.67 -39.29
CA ASN A 812 1.44 -20.19 -38.82
C ASN A 812 1.62 -20.08 -37.30
N TRP A 813 0.79 -19.28 -36.63
CA TRP A 813 0.86 -19.00 -35.20
C TRP A 813 -0.33 -19.56 -34.41
N GLU A 814 -1.32 -20.18 -35.08
CA GLU A 814 -2.50 -20.74 -34.44
C GLU A 814 -2.11 -21.76 -33.34
N GLY A 815 -2.58 -21.54 -32.11
CA GLY A 815 -2.25 -22.37 -30.94
C GLY A 815 -0.81 -22.27 -30.43
N ARG A 816 0.07 -21.47 -31.06
CA ARG A 816 1.49 -21.32 -30.70
C ARG A 816 1.79 -20.11 -29.82
N TYR A 817 0.83 -19.22 -29.61
CA TYR A 817 0.95 -18.08 -28.69
C TYR A 817 -0.20 -18.05 -27.68
N LYS A 818 0.04 -17.35 -26.57
CA LYS A 818 -0.98 -16.97 -25.59
C LYS A 818 -0.76 -15.53 -25.13
N ILE A 819 -1.85 -14.85 -24.78
CA ILE A 819 -1.82 -13.50 -24.22
C ILE A 819 -2.31 -13.50 -22.77
N LEU A 820 -1.59 -12.81 -21.88
CA LEU A 820 -1.96 -12.79 -20.47
C LEU A 820 -3.17 -11.90 -20.23
N SER A 821 -4.23 -12.44 -19.61
CA SER A 821 -5.46 -11.70 -19.29
C SER A 821 -5.59 -11.41 -17.78
N ARG A 822 -6.29 -10.31 -17.43
CA ARG A 822 -6.63 -9.99 -16.02
C ARG A 822 -7.71 -10.90 -15.48
N GLU A 823 -8.72 -11.15 -16.30
CA GLU A 823 -9.92 -11.88 -15.95
C GLU A 823 -10.12 -13.05 -16.91
N ARG A 824 -11.06 -13.91 -16.53
CA ARG A 824 -11.43 -15.09 -17.29
C ARG A 824 -12.21 -14.67 -18.53
N ASN A 825 -11.56 -14.73 -19.68
CA ASN A 825 -12.20 -14.57 -20.99
C ASN A 825 -12.41 -15.92 -21.66
N ARG A 826 -13.32 -15.95 -22.65
CA ARG A 826 -13.67 -17.16 -23.41
C ARG A 826 -12.81 -17.37 -24.67
N ASP A 827 -11.93 -16.43 -25.00
CA ASP A 827 -11.08 -16.51 -26.18
C ASP A 827 -10.03 -17.62 -26.02
N SER A 828 -9.76 -18.36 -27.10
CA SER A 828 -8.79 -19.46 -27.10
C SER A 828 -7.36 -19.02 -26.78
N ASP A 829 -7.03 -17.76 -27.05
CA ASP A 829 -5.66 -17.24 -26.95
C ASP A 829 -5.38 -16.62 -25.57
N ASP A 830 -6.43 -16.40 -24.77
CA ASP A 830 -6.31 -15.78 -23.46
C ASP A 830 -5.77 -16.79 -22.44
N PHE A 831 -4.81 -16.34 -21.64
CA PHE A 831 -4.22 -17.09 -20.56
C PHE A 831 -4.33 -16.32 -19.24
N PRO A 832 -5.16 -16.79 -18.29
CA PRO A 832 -5.37 -16.07 -17.04
C PRO A 832 -4.09 -15.92 -16.23
N ARG A 833 -3.85 -14.71 -15.70
CA ARG A 833 -2.70 -14.42 -14.83
C ARG A 833 -2.58 -15.38 -13.64
N SER A 834 -3.70 -15.82 -13.08
CA SER A 834 -3.72 -16.76 -11.95
C SER A 834 -3.11 -18.13 -12.27
N MET A 835 -3.00 -18.49 -13.55
CA MET A 835 -2.47 -19.78 -14.01
C MET A 835 -1.03 -19.70 -14.54
N ILE A 836 -0.35 -18.58 -14.36
CA ILE A 836 0.93 -18.34 -15.04
C ILE A 836 2.01 -19.39 -14.78
N GLU A 837 2.08 -19.95 -13.57
CA GLU A 837 3.04 -21.00 -13.21
C GLU A 837 2.77 -22.33 -13.93
N SER A 838 1.51 -22.56 -14.31
CA SER A 838 1.10 -23.74 -15.06
C SER A 838 1.33 -23.63 -16.56
N PHE A 839 1.82 -22.49 -17.07
CA PHE A 839 2.03 -22.25 -18.50
C PHE A 839 2.87 -23.32 -19.19
N ARG A 840 3.78 -23.99 -18.45
CA ARG A 840 4.55 -25.13 -18.95
C ARG A 840 3.69 -26.28 -19.53
N LYS A 841 2.43 -26.40 -19.12
CA LYS A 841 1.47 -27.40 -19.63
C LYS A 841 0.86 -27.02 -20.98
N GLU A 842 0.90 -25.74 -21.35
CA GLU A 842 0.41 -25.25 -22.64
C GLU A 842 1.33 -25.68 -23.79
N LYS A 843 0.76 -25.88 -24.98
CA LYS A 843 1.53 -26.12 -26.22
C LYS A 843 2.15 -24.84 -26.79
N ALA A 844 1.70 -23.68 -26.33
CA ALA A 844 2.16 -22.39 -26.82
C ALA A 844 3.66 -22.16 -26.56
N GLU A 845 4.36 -21.68 -27.57
CA GLU A 845 5.80 -21.39 -27.57
C GLU A 845 6.08 -19.91 -27.24
N VAL A 846 5.08 -19.04 -27.38
CA VAL A 846 5.15 -17.60 -27.10
C VAL A 846 4.14 -17.21 -26.03
N LEU A 847 4.57 -16.39 -25.08
CA LEU A 847 3.68 -15.77 -24.10
C LEU A 847 3.84 -14.24 -24.15
N VAL A 848 2.71 -13.53 -24.25
CA VAL A 848 2.68 -12.07 -24.26
C VAL A 848 2.18 -11.55 -22.92
N VAL A 849 2.99 -10.73 -22.24
CA VAL A 849 2.71 -10.28 -20.87
C VAL A 849 3.01 -8.79 -20.65
N PRO A 850 2.24 -8.11 -19.78
CA PRO A 850 2.71 -6.86 -19.18
C PRO A 850 3.94 -7.09 -18.28
N LEU A 851 4.91 -6.18 -18.30
CA LEU A 851 6.16 -6.28 -17.52
C LEU A 851 5.89 -6.48 -16.02
N LEU A 852 4.97 -5.70 -15.47
CA LEU A 852 4.67 -5.71 -14.04
C LEU A 852 3.74 -6.87 -13.62
N SER A 853 3.12 -7.60 -14.55
CA SER A 853 2.18 -8.68 -14.21
C SER A 853 2.88 -10.02 -13.93
N VAL A 854 4.07 -10.23 -14.52
CA VAL A 854 4.90 -11.45 -14.36
C VAL A 854 6.19 -11.14 -13.61
N GLY A 855 6.18 -10.06 -12.82
CA GLY A 855 7.31 -9.59 -12.05
C GLY A 855 7.72 -10.58 -10.95
N ARG A 856 7.42 -10.26 -9.70
CA ARG A 856 7.85 -11.02 -8.53
C ARG A 856 6.93 -12.18 -8.17
N GLY A 857 7.49 -13.15 -7.45
CA GLY A 857 6.74 -14.25 -6.84
C GLY A 857 6.27 -15.43 -7.70
N TYR A 858 6.35 -15.40 -9.03
CA TYR A 858 5.93 -16.54 -9.87
C TYR A 858 7.05 -17.54 -10.19
N ASN A 859 6.77 -18.82 -10.00
CA ASN A 859 7.67 -19.93 -10.32
C ASN A 859 7.40 -20.53 -11.71
N ILE A 860 7.84 -19.84 -12.77
CA ILE A 860 7.68 -20.32 -14.16
C ILE A 860 8.89 -21.15 -14.55
N LEU A 861 8.78 -22.46 -14.37
CA LEU A 861 9.87 -23.43 -14.56
C LEU A 861 9.48 -24.50 -15.59
N ASP A 862 10.47 -25.15 -16.18
CA ASP A 862 10.30 -26.31 -17.05
C ASP A 862 10.02 -27.60 -16.22
N GLN A 863 10.12 -28.77 -16.88
CA GLN A 863 9.93 -30.07 -16.23
C GLN A 863 11.06 -30.47 -15.27
N ASN A 864 12.26 -29.90 -15.45
CA ASN A 864 13.45 -30.18 -14.64
C ASN A 864 13.62 -29.19 -13.48
N GLY A 865 12.77 -28.16 -13.40
CA GLY A 865 12.87 -27.09 -12.41
C GLY A 865 13.77 -25.92 -12.85
N ASP A 866 14.14 -25.85 -14.13
CA ASP A 866 14.96 -24.79 -14.73
C ASP A 866 14.10 -23.74 -15.46
N ALA A 867 14.71 -22.68 -15.97
CA ALA A 867 14.01 -21.61 -16.68
C ALA A 867 13.30 -22.07 -17.97
N LEU A 868 11.96 -21.92 -18.00
CA LEU A 868 11.12 -22.25 -19.17
C LEU A 868 11.39 -21.37 -20.39
N PHE A 869 11.63 -20.07 -20.17
CA PHE A 869 11.88 -19.09 -21.23
C PHE A 869 13.37 -18.93 -21.47
N GLY A 870 13.77 -18.79 -22.73
CA GLY A 870 15.16 -18.57 -23.13
C GLY A 870 15.43 -17.20 -23.76
N SER A 871 14.42 -16.60 -24.40
CA SER A 871 14.52 -15.27 -25.01
C SER A 871 13.38 -14.35 -24.57
N VAL A 872 13.68 -13.06 -24.41
CA VAL A 872 12.72 -12.01 -24.07
C VAL A 872 12.85 -10.81 -24.99
N PHE A 873 11.71 -10.33 -25.49
CA PHE A 873 11.60 -9.11 -26.30
C PHE A 873 10.87 -8.03 -25.50
N PHE A 874 11.58 -6.95 -25.16
CA PHE A 874 10.99 -5.76 -24.56
C PHE A 874 10.50 -4.83 -25.67
N LEU A 875 9.20 -4.94 -25.97
CA LEU A 875 8.54 -4.21 -27.06
C LEU A 875 8.29 -2.74 -26.71
N VAL A 876 8.15 -2.45 -25.42
CA VAL A 876 7.87 -1.11 -24.91
C VAL A 876 8.85 -0.79 -23.80
N ARG A 877 9.42 0.41 -23.84
CA ARG A 877 10.30 0.90 -22.77
C ARG A 877 9.54 1.02 -21.44
N PRO A 878 10.06 0.47 -20.32
CA PRO A 878 9.42 0.62 -19.03
C PRO A 878 9.48 2.08 -18.56
N TYR A 879 8.33 2.63 -18.18
CA TYR A 879 8.22 3.99 -17.66
C TYR A 879 7.07 4.11 -16.65
N PRO A 880 7.20 4.91 -15.58
CA PRO A 880 6.07 5.20 -14.71
C PRO A 880 4.95 5.86 -15.50
N ILE A 881 3.72 5.53 -15.13
CA ILE A 881 2.54 6.20 -15.68
C ILE A 881 2.61 7.67 -15.24
N PRO A 882 2.39 8.64 -16.14
CA PRO A 882 2.33 10.04 -15.74
C PRO A 882 1.34 10.25 -14.58
N ASN A 883 1.73 11.05 -13.58
CA ASN A 883 0.95 11.30 -12.37
C ASN A 883 0.67 10.05 -11.49
N ASP A 884 1.50 9.00 -11.60
CA ASP A 884 1.46 7.88 -10.67
C ASP A 884 1.88 8.30 -9.25
N MET A 885 0.89 8.30 -8.36
CA MET A 885 1.05 8.64 -6.95
C MET A 885 2.00 7.71 -6.21
N ASN A 886 1.99 6.41 -6.54
CA ASN A 886 2.87 5.45 -5.89
C ASN A 886 4.33 5.79 -6.17
N TYR A 887 4.65 6.07 -7.42
CA TYR A 887 5.98 6.50 -7.83
C TYR A 887 6.42 7.80 -7.13
N MET A 888 5.56 8.83 -7.14
CA MET A 888 5.88 10.12 -6.51
C MET A 888 6.08 10.00 -5.00
N VAL A 889 5.22 9.26 -4.30
CA VAL A 889 5.30 9.05 -2.84
C VAL A 889 6.55 8.24 -2.46
N GLN A 890 6.85 7.16 -3.20
CA GLN A 890 8.08 6.39 -2.95
C GLN A 890 9.34 7.24 -3.17
N THR A 891 9.33 8.11 -4.19
CA THR A 891 10.39 9.07 -4.42
C THR A 891 10.53 10.03 -3.23
N LEU A 892 9.43 10.59 -2.72
CA LEU A 892 9.46 11.41 -1.51
C LEU A 892 10.07 10.67 -0.32
N HIS A 893 9.63 9.43 -0.06
CA HIS A 893 10.15 8.60 1.03
C HIS A 893 11.66 8.41 0.95
N ALA A 894 12.22 8.24 -0.25
CA ALA A 894 13.66 8.13 -0.44
C ALA A 894 14.43 9.41 -0.09
N TYR A 895 13.81 10.59 -0.27
CA TYR A 895 14.42 11.87 0.12
C TYR A 895 14.32 12.14 1.62
N LEU A 896 13.50 11.40 2.37
CA LEU A 896 13.28 11.64 3.80
C LEU A 896 14.59 11.72 4.60
N PRO A 897 15.56 10.79 4.49
CA PRO A 897 16.81 10.89 5.25
C PRO A 897 17.58 12.19 4.97
N ASN A 898 17.62 12.63 3.71
CA ASN A 898 18.29 13.89 3.31
C ASN A 898 17.54 15.11 3.85
N TYR A 899 16.21 15.07 3.86
CA TYR A 899 15.39 16.12 4.45
C TYR A 899 15.60 16.22 5.96
N LEU A 900 15.64 15.10 6.68
CA LEU A 900 15.94 15.08 8.11
C LEU A 900 17.36 15.62 8.41
N LYS A 901 18.37 15.23 7.62
CA LYS A 901 19.72 15.82 7.72
C LYS A 901 19.72 17.34 7.54
N ARG A 902 18.97 17.86 6.57
CA ARG A 902 18.82 19.30 6.34
C ARG A 902 18.17 20.02 7.53
N LEU A 903 17.17 19.43 8.16
CA LEU A 903 16.53 19.99 9.37
C LEU A 903 17.52 20.07 10.53
N THR A 904 18.34 19.03 10.69
CA THR A 904 19.39 18.98 11.72
C THR A 904 20.36 20.15 11.57
N GLY A 905 20.84 20.43 10.35
CA GLY A 905 21.72 21.57 10.06
C GLY A 905 21.10 22.95 10.31
N GLN A 906 19.77 23.05 10.41
CA GLN A 906 19.05 24.30 10.68
C GLN A 906 18.68 24.50 12.16
N SER A 907 18.92 23.52 13.03
CA SER A 907 18.58 23.57 14.47
C SER A 907 17.12 23.96 14.75
N ILE A 908 16.19 23.46 13.93
CA ILE A 908 14.74 23.64 14.11
C ILE A 908 14.09 22.36 14.64
N HIS A 909 13.12 22.49 15.54
CA HIS A 909 12.44 21.38 16.21
C HIS A 909 10.91 21.56 16.25
N TYR A 910 10.19 20.51 16.67
CA TYR A 910 8.74 20.47 16.88
C TYR A 910 7.93 20.93 15.64
N ASP A 911 6.96 21.82 15.82
CA ASP A 911 6.07 22.34 14.77
C ASP A 911 6.82 23.02 13.62
N LYS A 912 7.93 23.72 13.92
CA LYS A 912 8.79 24.39 12.93
C LYS A 912 9.49 23.38 12.05
N ALA A 913 10.06 22.33 12.64
CA ALA A 913 10.68 21.23 11.89
C ALA A 913 9.65 20.50 11.03
N MET A 914 8.47 20.19 11.58
CA MET A 914 7.40 19.53 10.84
C MET A 914 6.88 20.39 9.69
N SER A 915 6.66 21.68 9.93
CA SER A 915 6.20 22.61 8.90
C SER A 915 7.25 22.78 7.80
N LYS A 916 8.55 22.73 8.16
CA LYS A 916 9.63 22.74 7.17
C LYS A 916 9.67 21.45 6.35
N LEU A 917 9.52 20.28 6.99
CA LEU A 917 9.44 18.98 6.31
C LEU A 917 8.26 18.95 5.33
N ARG A 918 7.08 19.38 5.78
CA ARG A 918 5.88 19.50 4.92
C ARG A 918 6.11 20.45 3.77
N GLN A 919 6.71 21.62 4.02
CA GLN A 919 7.01 22.60 2.97
C GLN A 919 7.92 22.02 1.87
N ILE A 920 9.06 21.43 2.24
CA ILE A 920 10.02 20.89 1.25
C ILE A 920 9.47 19.67 0.52
N SER A 921 8.74 18.81 1.23
CA SER A 921 8.14 17.60 0.65
C SER A 921 7.01 17.95 -0.31
N SER A 922 6.10 18.85 0.07
CA SER A 922 5.04 19.32 -0.81
C SER A 922 5.60 20.04 -2.02
N ALA A 923 6.65 20.86 -1.89
CA ALA A 923 7.30 21.50 -3.04
C ALA A 923 7.88 20.49 -4.04
N LYS A 924 8.56 19.42 -3.56
CA LYS A 924 9.06 18.35 -4.43
C LYS A 924 7.92 17.58 -5.08
N PHE A 925 6.87 17.28 -4.32
CA PHE A 925 5.67 16.62 -4.82
C PHE A 925 5.00 17.41 -5.94
N GLU A 926 4.75 18.71 -5.74
CA GLU A 926 4.20 19.60 -6.76
C GLU A 926 5.08 19.65 -8.01
N THR A 927 6.41 19.61 -7.84
CA THR A 927 7.35 19.62 -8.96
C THR A 927 7.22 18.35 -9.81
N MET A 928 7.15 17.18 -9.17
CA MET A 928 6.95 15.89 -9.85
C MET A 928 5.55 15.81 -10.48
N TYR A 929 4.55 16.40 -9.85
CA TYR A 929 3.18 16.44 -10.38
C TYR A 929 3.04 17.34 -11.63
N LYS A 930 3.69 18.52 -11.63
CA LYS A 930 3.60 19.48 -12.74
C LYS A 930 4.46 19.09 -13.94
N LYS A 931 5.58 18.41 -13.71
CA LYS A 931 6.50 17.97 -14.76
C LYS A 931 6.30 16.47 -14.97
N PRO A 932 5.58 16.02 -16.02
CA PRO A 932 5.62 14.62 -16.38
C PRO A 932 7.09 14.23 -16.55
N ASP A 933 7.50 13.14 -15.90
CA ASP A 933 8.90 12.73 -15.79
C ASP A 933 9.49 12.25 -17.12
N PHE A 934 9.21 12.87 -18.28
CA PHE A 934 9.78 12.45 -19.55
C PHE A 934 11.31 12.46 -19.48
N TRP A 935 11.92 11.36 -19.92
CA TRP A 935 13.37 11.16 -19.85
C TRP A 935 14.19 12.30 -20.47
N SER A 936 13.65 12.91 -21.52
CA SER A 936 14.25 14.06 -22.20
C SER A 936 14.43 15.27 -21.27
N ILE A 937 13.53 15.46 -20.30
CA ILE A 937 13.43 16.66 -19.45
C ILE A 937 14.12 16.47 -18.09
N LEU A 938 14.34 15.23 -17.65
CA LEU A 938 14.95 14.93 -16.35
C LEU A 938 16.39 15.47 -16.22
N SER A 939 16.74 15.96 -15.03
CA SER A 939 18.13 16.24 -14.67
C SER A 939 18.96 14.96 -14.54
N ASP A 940 20.29 15.03 -14.56
CA ASP A 940 21.13 13.82 -14.50
C ASP A 940 20.94 13.03 -13.19
N SER A 941 20.72 13.73 -12.07
CA SER A 941 20.37 13.08 -10.80
C SER A 941 19.01 12.38 -10.84
N GLU A 942 18.01 12.98 -11.52
CA GLU A 942 16.69 12.38 -11.66
C GLU A 942 16.71 11.20 -12.63
N ARG A 943 17.51 11.26 -13.69
CA ARG A 943 17.77 10.12 -14.59
C ARG A 943 18.40 8.96 -13.86
N GLN A 944 19.29 9.19 -12.90
CA GLN A 944 19.87 8.11 -12.09
C GLN A 944 18.80 7.38 -11.26
N ILE A 945 17.89 8.13 -10.62
CA ILE A 945 16.76 7.55 -9.87
C ILE A 945 15.82 6.77 -10.82
N MET A 946 15.46 7.38 -11.95
CA MET A 946 14.59 6.76 -12.96
C MET A 946 15.23 5.52 -13.60
N ALA A 947 16.54 5.54 -13.82
CA ALA A 947 17.30 4.41 -14.34
C ALA A 947 17.20 3.21 -13.39
N TRP A 948 17.34 3.41 -12.08
CA TRP A 948 17.08 2.37 -11.08
C TRP A 948 15.62 1.88 -11.09
N PHE A 949 14.67 2.81 -11.16
CA PHE A 949 13.24 2.47 -11.18
C PHE A 949 12.86 1.56 -12.35
N THR A 950 13.45 1.83 -13.51
CA THR A 950 13.17 1.11 -14.77
C THR A 950 14.00 -0.15 -14.95
N PHE A 951 15.23 -0.17 -14.45
CA PHE A 951 16.12 -1.33 -14.51
C PHE A 951 15.59 -2.52 -13.70
N VAL A 952 15.13 -2.29 -12.47
CA VAL A 952 14.79 -3.40 -11.55
C VAL A 952 13.68 -4.32 -12.09
N PRO A 953 12.56 -3.82 -12.65
CA PRO A 953 11.56 -4.67 -13.30
C PRO A 953 12.12 -5.47 -14.49
N ILE A 954 12.99 -4.86 -15.31
CA ILE A 954 13.67 -5.53 -16.43
C ILE A 954 14.56 -6.67 -15.92
N TRP A 955 15.35 -6.39 -14.88
CA TRP A 955 16.22 -7.39 -14.28
C TRP A 955 15.46 -8.55 -13.65
N GLN A 956 14.33 -8.30 -12.99
CA GLN A 956 13.46 -9.35 -12.48
C GLN A 956 12.93 -10.24 -13.60
N MET A 957 12.52 -9.64 -14.72
CA MET A 957 12.03 -10.38 -15.88
C MET A 957 13.13 -11.25 -16.48
N ILE A 958 14.32 -10.67 -16.73
CA ILE A 958 15.50 -11.39 -17.22
C ILE A 958 15.85 -12.53 -16.24
N GLY A 959 15.79 -12.29 -14.94
CA GLY A 959 16.04 -13.30 -13.92
C GLY A 959 15.13 -14.53 -13.98
N ARG A 960 13.95 -14.46 -14.62
CA ARG A 960 13.10 -15.63 -14.89
C ARG A 960 13.72 -16.57 -15.92
N LEU A 961 14.54 -16.04 -16.83
CA LEU A 961 15.29 -16.78 -17.84
C LEU A 961 16.60 -17.36 -17.27
N LEU A 962 17.11 -16.83 -16.16
CA LEU A 962 18.39 -17.25 -15.56
C LEU A 962 18.26 -18.38 -14.54
N ARG A 963 17.03 -18.77 -14.19
CA ARG A 963 16.77 -19.81 -13.17
C ARG A 963 17.41 -21.13 -13.58
N GLY A 964 18.05 -21.77 -12.59
CA GLY A 964 18.87 -22.97 -12.83
C GLY A 964 20.32 -22.66 -13.25
N GLY A 965 20.69 -21.39 -13.46
CA GLY A 965 21.99 -21.02 -14.03
C GLY A 965 22.02 -21.12 -15.56
N ARG A 966 20.87 -20.88 -16.21
CA ARG A 966 20.72 -20.97 -17.67
C ARG A 966 20.99 -19.62 -18.32
N ASP A 967 21.50 -19.65 -19.55
CA ASP A 967 21.77 -18.42 -20.33
C ASP A 967 20.48 -17.74 -20.80
N ALA A 968 20.57 -16.47 -21.20
CA ALA A 968 19.43 -15.70 -21.71
C ALA A 968 19.81 -14.81 -22.89
N ARG A 969 18.83 -14.61 -23.79
CA ARG A 969 18.92 -13.66 -24.92
C ARG A 969 17.86 -12.56 -24.75
N VAL A 970 18.29 -11.31 -24.79
CA VAL A 970 17.46 -10.14 -24.44
C VAL A 970 17.45 -9.14 -25.59
N PHE A 971 16.25 -8.78 -26.05
CA PHE A 971 16.05 -7.85 -27.16
C PHE A 971 15.32 -6.59 -26.68
N PHE A 972 15.86 -5.42 -26.99
CA PHE A 972 15.24 -4.11 -26.76
C PHE A 972 14.77 -3.54 -28.09
N CYS A 973 13.46 -3.51 -28.32
CA CYS A 973 12.88 -3.23 -29.65
C CYS A 973 12.42 -1.78 -29.84
N ASP A 974 11.93 -1.13 -28.77
CA ASP A 974 11.50 0.28 -28.84
C ASP A 974 12.71 1.19 -29.06
N SER A 975 12.69 2.00 -30.13
CA SER A 975 13.80 2.92 -30.45
C SER A 975 14.12 3.88 -29.30
N LYS A 976 13.11 4.18 -28.44
CA LYS A 976 13.27 5.04 -27.26
C LYS A 976 14.17 4.48 -26.16
N PHE A 977 14.58 3.21 -26.20
CA PHE A 977 15.58 2.68 -25.25
C PHE A 977 16.95 3.38 -25.43
N ASN A 978 17.33 3.70 -26.66
CA ASN A 978 18.60 4.33 -27.00
C ASN A 978 18.48 5.83 -27.34
N ALA A 979 17.27 6.41 -27.26
CA ALA A 979 17.04 7.82 -27.55
C ALA A 979 17.76 8.75 -26.54
N LYS A 980 18.45 9.76 -27.09
CA LYS A 980 19.14 10.80 -26.34
C LYS A 980 18.17 11.90 -25.86
N PRO A 981 18.49 12.62 -24.77
CA PRO A 981 17.63 13.70 -24.31
C PRO A 981 17.57 14.87 -25.30
N GLU A 982 16.38 15.46 -25.40
CA GLU A 982 16.11 16.60 -26.28
C GLU A 982 17.02 17.79 -25.93
N GLY A 983 17.67 18.38 -26.94
CA GLY A 983 18.59 19.50 -26.76
C GLY A 983 19.90 19.17 -26.02
N LYS A 984 20.16 17.90 -25.68
CA LYS A 984 21.40 17.43 -25.05
C LYS A 984 21.92 16.15 -25.73
N PRO A 985 22.60 16.27 -26.89
CA PRO A 985 23.14 15.11 -27.61
C PRO A 985 24.15 14.30 -26.78
N GLU A 986 24.88 14.94 -25.86
CA GLU A 986 25.78 14.26 -24.91
C GLU A 986 25.05 13.57 -23.75
N GLY A 987 23.74 13.78 -23.59
CA GLY A 987 22.96 13.16 -22.52
C GLY A 987 22.92 11.63 -22.64
N MET A 988 22.69 10.94 -21.52
CA MET A 988 22.60 9.48 -21.53
C MET A 988 21.22 8.99 -21.98
N SER A 989 21.19 7.98 -22.88
CA SER A 989 19.98 7.20 -23.13
C SER A 989 19.62 6.34 -21.91
N MET A 990 18.50 5.63 -21.95
CA MET A 990 18.14 4.70 -20.85
C MET A 990 19.17 3.59 -20.71
N LEU A 991 19.58 2.97 -21.82
CA LEU A 991 20.59 1.94 -21.84
C LEU A 991 21.95 2.46 -21.36
N ASP A 992 22.33 3.68 -21.76
CA ASP A 992 23.58 4.31 -21.30
C ASP A 992 23.53 4.58 -19.78
N SER A 993 22.40 5.05 -19.25
CA SER A 993 22.23 5.29 -17.82
C SER A 993 22.27 3.99 -17.01
N TRP A 994 21.69 2.89 -17.51
CA TRP A 994 21.83 1.58 -16.87
C TRP A 994 23.29 1.13 -16.85
N ALA A 995 24.00 1.24 -17.98
CA ALA A 995 25.42 0.91 -18.06
C ALA A 995 26.27 1.78 -17.11
N ALA A 996 25.95 3.07 -16.96
CA ALA A 996 26.62 3.98 -16.05
C ALA A 996 26.43 3.58 -14.58
N ILE A 997 25.22 3.19 -14.18
CA ILE A 997 24.93 2.67 -12.82
C ILE A 997 25.74 1.39 -12.56
N MET A 998 25.73 0.46 -13.52
CA MET A 998 26.47 -0.80 -13.41
C MET A 998 27.97 -0.55 -13.25
N LYS A 999 28.54 0.37 -14.03
CA LYS A 999 29.95 0.74 -13.97
C LYS A 999 30.32 1.41 -12.64
N LYS A 1000 29.44 2.24 -12.08
CA LYS A 1000 29.67 2.97 -10.82
C LYS A 1000 29.89 2.02 -9.64
N TYR A 1001 29.14 0.92 -9.57
CA TYR A 1001 29.12 0.01 -8.42
C TYR A 1001 29.82 -1.34 -8.64
N LYS A 1002 30.39 -1.59 -9.82
CA LYS A 1002 31.08 -2.84 -10.19
C LYS A 1002 32.13 -3.34 -9.17
N LYS A 1003 32.80 -2.44 -8.45
CA LYS A 1003 33.84 -2.82 -7.47
C LYS A 1003 33.28 -3.35 -6.14
N ASP A 1004 31.99 -3.17 -5.90
CA ASP A 1004 31.34 -3.66 -4.70
C ASP A 1004 31.05 -5.18 -4.83
N PRO A 1005 31.61 -6.04 -3.96
CA PRO A 1005 31.43 -7.49 -4.05
C PRO A 1005 29.97 -7.95 -3.97
N LEU A 1006 29.15 -7.26 -3.17
CA LEU A 1006 27.71 -7.56 -3.07
C LEU A 1006 27.02 -7.18 -4.37
N PHE A 1007 27.36 -6.03 -4.94
CA PHE A 1007 26.78 -5.58 -6.21
C PHE A 1007 27.14 -6.50 -7.37
N GLU A 1008 28.42 -6.88 -7.50
CA GLU A 1008 28.90 -7.80 -8.54
C GLU A 1008 28.23 -9.17 -8.40
N SER A 1009 28.07 -9.67 -7.18
CA SER A 1009 27.36 -10.93 -6.93
C SER A 1009 25.90 -10.89 -7.37
N LEU A 1010 25.22 -9.73 -7.27
CA LEU A 1010 23.80 -9.60 -7.61
C LEU A 1010 23.56 -9.32 -9.09
N TYR A 1011 24.42 -8.52 -9.72
CA TYR A 1011 24.20 -7.97 -11.07
C TYR A 1011 25.26 -8.39 -12.10
N GLY A 1012 26.28 -9.16 -11.72
CA GLY A 1012 27.42 -9.56 -12.57
C GLY A 1012 27.03 -10.00 -14.00
N PRO A 1013 26.09 -10.96 -14.17
CA PRO A 1013 25.62 -11.37 -15.50
C PRO A 1013 25.05 -10.21 -16.34
N PHE A 1014 24.31 -9.29 -15.71
CA PHE A 1014 23.79 -8.11 -16.39
C PHE A 1014 24.90 -7.12 -16.74
N ILE A 1015 25.86 -6.90 -15.83
CA ILE A 1015 27.03 -6.03 -16.04
C ILE A 1015 27.80 -6.50 -17.28
N GLN A 1016 28.00 -7.80 -17.44
CA GLN A 1016 28.65 -8.35 -18.62
C GLN A 1016 27.81 -8.11 -19.89
N GLY A 1017 26.53 -8.50 -19.88
CA GLY A 1017 25.66 -8.38 -21.04
C GLY A 1017 25.43 -6.95 -21.52
N ILE A 1018 25.28 -5.98 -20.62
CA ILE A 1018 25.07 -4.57 -20.99
C ILE A 1018 26.33 -3.91 -21.54
N ASN A 1019 27.52 -4.33 -21.07
CA ASN A 1019 28.79 -3.84 -21.59
C ASN A 1019 29.12 -4.41 -22.98
N SER A 1020 28.60 -5.59 -23.31
CA SER A 1020 28.70 -6.22 -24.63
C SER A 1020 27.42 -6.06 -25.47
N LEU A 1021 26.59 -5.06 -25.18
CA LEU A 1021 25.33 -4.82 -25.87
C LEU A 1021 25.57 -4.64 -27.38
N ASN A 1022 25.01 -5.54 -28.19
CA ASN A 1022 25.04 -5.39 -29.64
C ASN A 1022 24.01 -4.35 -30.08
N ARG A 1023 24.42 -3.34 -30.85
CA ARG A 1023 23.53 -2.32 -31.41
C ARG A 1023 23.40 -2.59 -32.90
N GLU A 1024 22.30 -3.18 -33.33
CA GLU A 1024 21.98 -3.32 -34.75
C GLU A 1024 21.62 -1.92 -35.28
N VAL A 1025 22.61 -1.21 -35.82
CA VAL A 1025 22.40 0.03 -36.57
C VAL A 1025 22.32 -0.36 -38.03
N HIS A 1026 21.12 -0.34 -38.60
CA HIS A 1026 21.00 -0.32 -40.06
C HIS A 1026 21.56 1.02 -40.51
N GLY A 1027 22.79 1.00 -41.04
CA GLY A 1027 23.45 2.18 -41.58
C GLY A 1027 22.73 2.67 -42.83
N ASP A 1028 22.68 3.99 -42.98
CA ASP A 1028 22.35 4.65 -44.23
C ASP A 1028 23.29 4.10 -45.32
N GLU A 1029 22.74 3.38 -46.29
CA GLU A 1029 23.42 3.07 -47.55
C GLU A 1029 23.48 4.36 -48.40
N GLU A 1030 24.32 5.30 -48.03
CA GLU A 1030 24.85 6.34 -48.92
C GLU A 1030 26.38 6.33 -48.82
N ASP A 1031 27.01 5.37 -49.48
CA ASP A 1031 28.31 5.54 -50.16
C ASP A 1031 28.65 4.30 -51.00
N GLY A 1032 27.79 4.06 -52.00
CA GLY A 1032 28.07 3.19 -53.14
C GLY A 1032 28.77 3.96 -54.26
N ALA A 1033 29.94 4.57 -53.99
CA ALA A 1033 30.76 5.16 -55.03
C ALA A 1033 31.61 4.07 -55.72
N VAL A 1034 31.09 3.64 -56.86
CA VAL A 1034 31.78 2.89 -57.92
C VAL A 1034 33.23 3.39 -58.10
N CYS A 1035 34.20 2.52 -57.82
CA CYS A 1035 35.52 2.57 -58.44
C CYS A 1035 35.71 1.29 -59.24
N ALA A 1036 35.35 1.36 -60.52
CA ALA A 1036 35.72 0.37 -61.52
C ALA A 1036 37.22 0.50 -61.82
N GLY A 1037 37.93 -0.63 -61.78
CA GLY A 1037 39.33 -0.76 -62.16
C GLY A 1037 39.60 -2.17 -62.69
N ASN A 1038 39.32 -2.32 -63.98
CA ASN A 1038 39.50 -3.47 -64.90
C ASN A 1038 38.58 -4.68 -64.80
#